data_AF-A0AA36J2T2-F1
#
_entry.id   AF-A0AA36J2T2-F1
#
_cell.length_a   1.000
_cell.length_b   1.000
_cell.length_c   1.000
_cell.angle_alpha   90.00
_cell.angle_beta   90.00
_cell.angle_gamma   90.00
#
_symmetry.space_group_name_H-M   'P 1'
#
loop_
_entity.id
_entity.type
_entity.pdbx_description
1 polymer ?
#
loop_
_entity_poly.entity_id
_entity_poly.type
_entity_poly.pdbx_seq_one_letter_code
_entity_poly.pdbx_strand_id
1 'polypeptide(L)'
;MDGNDALKLVLPAAAFAVGVSLLLYYWPRPAKVFLTRERKRAQVADVVELSHDTKRVRLSLGNKSTVLGLPTGKHVVLYAPNPEKCISSGTWNGQPDPDKGKPEIDRKYTPVTGNELPGYVDLVVKVYKPGTVKMPDGKETNWADGGKMGLYLDSKKPGDWVDIMGPLGVNEYLGRGMFKLPGKTITVKHIGMMAGGTGLTPMLQVVQNALKDSGDKCNFYMIYANKTENDILCRDILDDLVKSSGGRFKLHYTLDFPPAGWKHKKGFITADMIKECLPPPSPDSLILMCGPPPMIEHACKKNLEAELSVQGGRFRIGAEALHYDKARMEKFQKQKARWKSIESYFWDAARHIAMSRYLEYSDPGVKLCEPIRIKERPPRLGLTWLTGPEDSFKEYLTKRYKGNSSVCCGGRFATGQVWPNAASTFTLTFGPGVWYFHSLLPIVRPGIILTSFIGISQSVLGAVILVTFFLASAMNPGIIPRNETIPKELEQQLDLRGVPRHRFLKISEITVKQKYCTTCNIFRPPRSKHCSFCDNCILRFDHHCTWLGNCVGLYNYRYFVVLIYASTFFLLQCLYVTGCYFGEKAEDKGGPDYGVLTVIEVLSEELCMVFFFIYCLFLMFAVLLLSVYHTVISLQNLTTNEHVKNYYREGQNPFDYGGYHNCKQIYCYPELVLPEGDDKVEAGYLPFGSYSDGQSFDEL
;
A
#
# COMPACT_ATOMS: atom_id res chain seq x y z
N MET A 1 -4.48 -35.84 44.99
CA MET A 1 -3.10 -35.53 44.54
C MET A 1 -2.32 -35.08 45.76
N ASP A 2 -1.20 -35.73 46.07
CA ASP A 2 -0.33 -35.30 47.17
C ASP A 2 0.30 -33.95 46.83
N GLY A 3 0.48 -33.10 47.85
CA GLY A 3 0.97 -31.72 47.70
C GLY A 3 2.33 -31.60 46.99
N ASN A 4 3.10 -32.69 46.90
CA ASN A 4 4.36 -32.76 46.18
C ASN A 4 4.22 -32.73 44.64
N ASP A 5 3.11 -33.21 44.07
CA ASP A 5 2.94 -33.21 42.61
C ASP A 5 2.36 -31.89 42.09
N ALA A 6 1.56 -31.20 42.90
CA ALA A 6 1.17 -29.82 42.62
C ALA A 6 2.38 -28.88 42.62
N LEU A 7 3.34 -29.08 43.53
CA LEU A 7 4.56 -28.27 43.60
C LEU A 7 5.46 -28.45 42.37
N LYS A 8 5.52 -29.67 41.81
CA LYS A 8 6.27 -29.98 40.58
C LYS A 8 5.69 -29.31 39.33
N LEU A 9 4.41 -28.95 39.32
CA LEU A 9 3.76 -28.27 38.20
C LEU A 9 3.78 -26.74 38.35
N VAL A 10 3.61 -26.25 39.59
CA VAL A 10 3.53 -24.81 39.90
C VAL A 10 4.88 -24.13 39.80
N LEU A 11 5.98 -24.77 40.23
CA LEU A 11 7.31 -24.17 40.20
C LEU A 11 7.82 -23.90 38.76
N PRO A 12 7.73 -24.84 37.81
CA PRO A 12 8.11 -24.57 36.42
C PRO A 12 7.19 -23.55 35.74
N ALA A 13 5.88 -23.59 36.02
CA ALA A 13 4.93 -22.62 35.47
C ALA A 13 5.18 -21.20 36.00
N ALA A 14 5.49 -21.05 37.29
CA ALA A 14 5.87 -19.79 37.90
C ALA A 14 7.24 -19.30 37.40
N ALA A 15 8.24 -20.19 37.28
CA ALA A 15 9.53 -19.86 36.72
C ALA A 15 9.44 -19.45 35.23
N PHE A 16 8.57 -20.10 34.46
CA PHE A 16 8.25 -19.73 33.08
C PHE A 16 7.52 -18.39 33.02
N ALA A 17 6.53 -18.14 33.88
CA ALA A 17 5.82 -16.88 33.93
C ALA A 17 6.75 -15.71 34.34
N VAL A 18 7.66 -15.92 35.29
CA VAL A 18 8.68 -14.94 35.68
C VAL A 18 9.70 -14.76 34.55
N GLY A 19 10.13 -15.85 33.91
CA GLY A 19 11.03 -15.82 32.76
C GLY A 19 10.45 -15.04 31.57
N VAL A 20 9.18 -15.29 31.23
CA VAL A 20 8.42 -14.55 30.20
C VAL A 20 8.22 -13.10 30.63
N SER A 21 7.91 -12.83 31.91
CA SER A 21 7.71 -11.47 32.41
C SER A 21 9.00 -10.65 32.38
N LEU A 22 10.13 -11.24 32.74
CA LEU A 22 11.47 -10.65 32.61
C LEU A 22 11.84 -10.48 31.15
N LEU A 23 11.57 -11.48 30.29
CA LEU A 23 11.76 -11.35 28.84
C LEU A 23 10.94 -10.20 28.27
N LEU A 24 9.67 -10.03 28.65
CA LEU A 24 8.80 -8.94 28.21
C LEU A 24 9.18 -7.58 28.80
N TYR A 25 9.75 -7.55 30.00
CA TYR A 25 10.23 -6.35 30.66
C TYR A 25 11.54 -5.83 30.03
N TYR A 26 12.47 -6.75 29.75
CA TYR A 26 13.74 -6.45 29.07
C TYR A 26 13.64 -6.51 27.54
N TRP A 27 12.49 -6.92 26.98
CA TRP A 27 12.26 -6.86 25.55
C TRP A 27 12.32 -5.39 25.12
N PRO A 28 13.19 -5.02 24.17
CA PRO A 28 13.31 -3.65 23.72
C PRO A 28 11.96 -3.17 23.21
N ARG A 29 11.29 -2.31 24.00
CA ARG A 29 10.04 -1.69 23.59
C ARG A 29 10.37 -0.74 22.44
N PRO A 30 9.74 -0.90 21.27
CA PRO A 30 10.00 0.00 20.16
C PRO A 30 9.73 1.43 20.60
N ALA A 31 10.63 2.36 20.25
CA ALA A 31 10.47 3.76 20.58
C ALA A 31 9.10 4.26 20.12
N LYS A 32 8.39 4.97 20.99
CA LYS A 32 7.06 5.49 20.66
C LYS A 32 7.20 6.46 19.48
N VAL A 33 6.42 6.24 18.43
CA VAL A 33 6.45 7.05 17.21
C VAL A 33 5.39 8.15 17.29
N PHE A 34 5.79 9.40 17.07
CA PHE A 34 4.89 10.55 17.09
C PHE A 34 3.97 10.60 15.86
N LEU A 35 4.49 10.38 14.66
CA LEU A 35 3.72 10.50 13.42
C LEU A 35 2.96 9.22 13.07
N THR A 36 1.62 9.29 13.06
CA THR A 36 0.74 8.14 12.80
C THR A 36 -0.23 8.36 11.63
N ARG A 37 0.08 9.31 10.74
CA ARG A 37 -0.80 9.88 9.69
C ARG A 37 -2.04 10.61 10.21
N GLU A 38 -2.10 10.76 11.52
CA GLU A 38 -3.14 11.48 12.21
C GLU A 38 -2.73 12.93 12.44
N ARG A 39 -3.67 13.88 12.31
CA ARG A 39 -3.46 15.25 12.76
C ARG A 39 -3.32 15.25 14.28
N LYS A 40 -2.24 15.86 14.76
CA LYS A 40 -1.88 16.00 16.17
C LYS A 40 -1.50 17.46 16.44
N ARG A 41 -1.53 17.86 17.71
CA ARG A 41 -0.97 19.13 18.15
C ARG A 41 0.42 18.88 18.72
N ALA A 42 1.37 19.70 18.32
CA ALA A 42 2.71 19.74 18.91
C ALA A 42 2.94 21.12 19.52
N GLN A 43 3.49 21.14 20.73
CA GLN A 43 3.76 22.38 21.43
C GLN A 43 5.07 22.97 20.91
N VAL A 44 5.10 24.27 20.67
CA VAL A 44 6.34 25.01 20.38
C VAL A 44 7.16 25.03 21.65
N ALA A 45 8.31 24.36 21.62
CA ALA A 45 9.23 24.33 22.74
C ALA A 45 10.23 25.48 22.70
N ASP A 46 10.64 25.90 21.49
CA ASP A 46 11.63 26.95 21.30
C ASP A 46 11.53 27.57 19.90
N VAL A 47 11.89 28.84 19.76
CA VAL A 47 11.96 29.58 18.50
C VAL A 47 13.24 30.39 18.47
N VAL A 48 14.09 30.16 17.47
CA VAL A 48 15.39 30.83 17.31
C VAL A 48 15.42 31.54 15.96
N GLU A 49 15.80 32.81 15.96
CA GLU A 49 16.06 33.54 14.71
C GLU A 49 17.42 33.11 14.15
N LEU A 50 17.42 32.64 12.90
CA LEU A 50 18.63 32.22 12.18
C LEU A 50 19.14 33.33 11.26
N SER A 51 18.22 34.14 10.73
CA SER A 51 18.51 35.33 9.93
C SER A 51 17.35 36.33 10.03
N HIS A 52 17.47 37.48 9.36
CA HIS A 52 16.43 38.52 9.30
C HIS A 52 15.04 38.03 8.84
N ASP A 53 14.99 36.92 8.10
CA ASP A 53 13.78 36.34 7.51
C ASP A 53 13.66 34.82 7.69
N THR A 54 14.53 34.20 8.50
CA THR A 54 14.54 32.75 8.70
C THR A 54 14.59 32.41 10.19
N LYS A 55 13.74 31.46 10.60
CA LYS A 55 13.66 30.99 11.99
C LYS A 55 13.72 29.47 12.07
N ARG A 56 14.23 28.97 13.18
CA ARG A 56 14.07 27.58 13.63
C ARG A 56 12.94 27.52 14.64
N VAL A 57 11.91 26.72 14.34
CA VAL A 57 10.81 26.42 15.26
C VAL A 57 10.96 24.99 15.74
N ARG A 58 11.18 24.80 17.05
CA ARG A 58 11.28 23.49 17.69
C ARG A 58 9.94 23.09 18.26
N LEU A 59 9.46 21.91 17.87
CA LEU A 59 8.21 21.33 18.38
C LEU A 59 8.49 20.16 19.31
N SER A 60 7.78 20.11 20.43
CA SER A 60 7.80 18.99 21.38
C SER A 60 6.93 17.83 20.90
N LEU A 61 7.46 16.61 21.01
CA LEU A 61 6.77 15.35 20.74
C LEU A 61 6.10 14.76 22.00
N GLY A 62 6.08 15.53 23.10
CA GLY A 62 5.45 15.19 24.38
C GLY A 62 6.40 14.49 25.35
N ASN A 63 6.89 13.30 25.01
CA ASN A 63 7.81 12.54 25.86
C ASN A 63 9.24 12.57 25.30
N LYS A 64 10.24 12.72 26.18
CA LYS A 64 11.68 12.71 25.86
C LYS A 64 12.13 11.45 25.10
N SER A 65 11.44 10.32 25.24
CA SER A 65 11.77 9.08 24.52
C SER A 65 11.02 8.89 23.20
N THR A 66 10.07 9.77 22.85
CA THR A 66 9.29 9.68 21.61
C THR A 66 10.14 10.16 20.43
N VAL A 67 10.16 9.42 19.34
CA VAL A 67 10.79 9.86 18.08
C VAL A 67 9.74 10.35 17.09
N LEU A 68 10.14 11.20 16.14
CA LEU A 68 9.21 11.73 15.14
C LEU A 68 8.59 10.61 14.30
N GLY A 69 9.40 9.65 13.85
CA GLY A 69 9.01 8.56 12.95
C GLY A 69 8.63 9.05 11.55
N LEU A 70 9.38 10.00 11.02
CA LEU A 70 9.28 10.45 9.63
C LEU A 70 10.27 9.66 8.77
N PRO A 71 9.82 8.78 7.86
CA PRO A 71 10.73 8.11 6.93
C PRO A 71 11.46 9.12 6.04
N THR A 72 12.73 8.86 5.74
CA THR A 72 13.56 9.72 4.89
C THR A 72 12.93 9.89 3.51
N GLY A 73 12.84 11.11 3.00
CA GLY A 73 12.17 11.46 1.74
C GLY A 73 10.68 11.83 1.90
N LYS A 74 10.12 11.70 3.12
CA LYS A 74 8.76 12.14 3.46
C LYS A 74 8.76 13.47 4.21
N HIS A 75 7.60 14.09 4.26
CA HIS A 75 7.36 15.39 4.91
C HIS A 75 6.16 15.33 5.87
N VAL A 76 5.99 16.41 6.62
CA VAL A 76 4.80 16.69 7.42
C VAL A 76 4.00 17.81 6.77
N VAL A 77 2.72 17.91 7.13
CA VAL A 77 1.84 19.03 6.80
C VAL A 77 1.52 19.77 8.09
N LEU A 78 1.70 21.08 8.06
CA LEU A 78 1.28 21.99 9.11
C LEU A 78 -0.01 22.68 8.72
N TYR A 79 -0.85 22.94 9.72
CA TYR A 79 -2.13 23.61 9.55
C TYR A 79 -2.15 24.93 10.30
N ALA A 80 -2.77 25.94 9.69
CA ALA A 80 -2.95 27.25 10.28
C ALA A 80 -4.32 27.83 9.89
N PRO A 81 -4.92 28.70 10.72
CA PRO A 81 -6.11 29.46 10.33
C PRO A 81 -5.83 30.27 9.05
N ASN A 82 -6.80 30.30 8.14
CA ASN A 82 -6.68 31.14 6.94
C ASN A 82 -6.99 32.60 7.32
N PRO A 83 -6.17 33.59 6.93
CA PRO A 83 -6.44 35.00 7.25
C PRO A 83 -7.82 35.46 6.74
N GLU A 84 -8.53 36.26 7.55
CA GLU A 84 -9.90 36.71 7.26
C GLU A 84 -10.02 37.42 5.91
N LYS A 85 -9.03 38.27 5.57
CA LYS A 85 -8.96 38.97 4.28
C LYS A 85 -9.02 38.01 3.08
N CYS A 86 -8.42 36.84 3.18
CA CYS A 86 -8.49 35.83 2.12
C CYS A 86 -9.89 35.21 2.02
N ILE A 87 -10.55 34.98 3.16
CA ILE A 87 -11.89 34.41 3.22
C ILE A 87 -12.91 35.38 2.60
N SER A 88 -12.81 36.67 2.93
CA SER A 88 -13.75 37.70 2.48
C SER A 88 -13.49 38.20 1.05
N SER A 89 -12.25 38.54 0.70
CA SER A 89 -11.92 39.12 -0.62
C SER A 89 -11.63 38.08 -1.70
N GLY A 90 -11.18 36.88 -1.31
CA GLY A 90 -10.69 35.87 -2.24
C GLY A 90 -9.39 36.22 -2.95
N THR A 91 -8.68 37.25 -2.48
CA THR A 91 -7.41 37.69 -3.02
C THR A 91 -6.32 37.67 -1.95
N TRP A 92 -5.06 37.51 -2.36
CA TRP A 92 -3.88 37.55 -1.50
C TRP A 92 -2.68 38.04 -2.31
N ASN A 93 -1.92 39.01 -1.79
CA ASN A 93 -0.85 39.70 -2.53
C ASN A 93 -1.30 40.27 -3.89
N GLY A 94 -2.53 40.79 -3.95
CA GLY A 94 -3.11 41.38 -5.18
C GLY A 94 -3.45 40.37 -6.27
N GLN A 95 -3.43 39.07 -5.97
CA GLN A 95 -3.74 37.99 -6.91
C GLN A 95 -4.91 37.13 -6.39
N PRO A 96 -5.66 36.43 -7.26
CA PRO A 96 -6.62 35.42 -6.83
C PRO A 96 -5.96 34.35 -5.98
N ASP A 97 -6.53 34.06 -4.81
CA ASP A 97 -5.89 33.15 -3.86
C ASP A 97 -6.46 31.71 -3.95
N PRO A 98 -5.61 30.68 -4.12
CA PRO A 98 -6.05 29.29 -4.22
C PRO A 98 -6.65 28.71 -2.93
N ASP A 99 -6.53 29.43 -1.80
CA ASP A 99 -7.15 29.06 -0.52
C ASP A 99 -8.44 29.86 -0.24
N LYS A 100 -9.00 30.56 -1.25
CA LYS A 100 -10.25 31.32 -1.11
C LYS A 100 -11.37 30.49 -0.50
N GLY A 101 -12.04 31.06 0.51
CA GLY A 101 -13.19 30.45 1.18
C GLY A 101 -12.86 29.26 2.10
N LYS A 102 -11.58 28.87 2.22
CA LYS A 102 -11.18 27.80 3.15
C LYS A 102 -10.98 28.37 4.55
N PRO A 103 -11.44 27.68 5.61
CA PRO A 103 -11.23 28.13 6.99
C PRO A 103 -9.78 27.97 7.47
N GLU A 104 -9.01 27.06 6.85
CA GLU A 104 -7.62 26.80 7.19
C GLU A 104 -6.74 26.65 5.94
N ILE A 105 -5.45 26.87 6.13
CA ILE A 105 -4.40 26.59 5.15
C ILE A 105 -3.54 25.42 5.61
N ASP A 106 -3.09 24.63 4.65
CA ASP A 106 -2.14 23.55 4.84
C ASP A 106 -0.85 23.81 4.06
N ARG A 107 0.31 23.58 4.68
CA ARG A 107 1.62 23.70 4.02
C ARG A 107 2.55 22.56 4.42
N LYS A 108 3.35 22.10 3.47
CA LYS A 108 4.28 20.97 3.64
C LYS A 108 5.62 21.48 4.18
N TYR A 109 6.18 20.75 5.14
CA TYR A 109 7.51 21.02 5.70
C TYR A 109 8.29 19.71 5.84
N THR A 110 9.57 19.74 5.49
CA THR A 110 10.48 18.66 5.86
C THR A 110 11.30 19.16 7.05
N PRO A 111 11.18 18.53 8.22
CA PRO A 111 12.02 18.85 9.36
C PRO A 111 13.50 18.67 9.06
N VAL A 112 14.34 19.47 9.70
CA VAL A 112 15.81 19.40 9.59
C VAL A 112 16.44 18.44 10.61
N THR A 113 15.61 17.86 11.48
CA THR A 113 15.98 16.81 12.44
C THR A 113 15.10 15.58 12.22
N GLY A 114 15.68 14.39 12.38
CA GLY A 114 14.99 13.11 12.29
C GLY A 114 14.78 12.42 13.64
N ASN A 115 14.91 11.09 13.64
CA ASN A 115 14.74 10.26 14.83
C ASN A 115 15.93 10.34 15.81
N GLU A 116 17.04 10.96 15.39
CA GLU A 116 18.22 11.20 16.22
C GLU A 116 18.01 12.24 17.33
N LEU A 117 16.90 12.98 17.29
CA LEU A 117 16.53 13.93 18.33
C LEU A 117 15.23 13.46 19.03
N PRO A 118 15.32 12.52 20.00
CA PRO A 118 14.17 12.12 20.79
C PRO A 118 13.52 13.32 21.52
N GLY A 119 12.20 13.32 21.56
CA GLY A 119 11.38 14.33 22.23
C GLY A 119 11.09 15.59 21.43
N TYR A 120 11.85 15.88 20.37
CA TYR A 120 11.72 17.14 19.64
C TYR A 120 11.82 16.97 18.11
N VAL A 121 11.36 17.98 17.40
CA VAL A 121 11.57 18.12 15.95
C VAL A 121 11.77 19.59 15.59
N ASP A 122 12.77 19.88 14.77
CA ASP A 122 13.10 21.25 14.33
C ASP A 122 12.64 21.48 12.90
N LEU A 123 11.96 22.62 12.71
CA LEU A 123 11.54 23.14 11.42
C LEU A 123 12.34 24.41 11.12
N VAL A 124 12.92 24.51 9.92
CA VAL A 124 13.50 25.76 9.43
C VAL A 124 12.49 26.42 8.50
N VAL A 125 12.10 27.64 8.85
CA VAL A 125 10.99 28.36 8.21
C VAL A 125 11.51 29.70 7.71
N LYS A 126 11.34 29.94 6.42
CA LYS A 126 11.53 31.25 5.82
C LYS A 126 10.22 32.06 5.91
N VAL A 127 10.30 33.25 6.48
CA VAL A 127 9.18 34.15 6.77
C VAL A 127 9.13 35.25 5.71
N TYR A 128 8.16 35.17 4.82
CA TYR A 128 7.89 36.23 3.85
C TYR A 128 7.02 37.32 4.49
N LYS A 129 7.64 38.41 4.95
CA LYS A 129 6.95 39.54 5.57
C LYS A 129 6.22 40.42 4.55
N PRO A 130 5.14 41.13 4.94
CA PRO A 130 4.49 42.10 4.08
C PRO A 130 5.44 43.25 3.70
N GLY A 131 5.32 43.74 2.47
CA GLY A 131 6.03 44.91 1.98
C GLY A 131 6.72 44.69 0.63
N THR A 132 7.43 45.72 0.19
CA THR A 132 8.18 45.70 -1.07
C THR A 132 9.60 45.24 -0.82
N VAL A 133 9.97 44.10 -1.42
CA VAL A 133 11.35 43.64 -1.44
C VAL A 133 12.01 44.17 -2.69
N LYS A 134 12.99 45.08 -2.51
CA LYS A 134 13.83 45.57 -3.59
C LYS A 134 15.00 44.61 -3.80
N MET A 135 15.06 44.00 -4.97
CA MET A 135 16.15 43.12 -5.35
C MET A 135 17.38 43.95 -5.76
N PRO A 136 18.60 43.38 -5.71
CA PRO A 136 19.83 44.07 -6.12
C PRO A 136 19.87 44.56 -7.58
N ASP A 137 19.06 43.98 -8.48
CA ASP A 137 18.87 44.45 -9.86
C ASP A 137 17.92 45.66 -9.97
N GLY A 138 17.45 46.19 -8.84
CA GLY A 138 16.47 47.29 -8.79
C GLY A 138 15.02 46.85 -8.96
N LYS A 139 14.76 45.56 -9.23
CA LYS A 139 13.39 45.05 -9.37
C LYS A 139 12.70 44.99 -8.00
N GLU A 140 11.55 45.63 -7.92
CA GLU A 140 10.73 45.62 -6.72
C GLU A 140 9.66 44.52 -6.82
N THR A 141 9.64 43.63 -5.83
CA THR A 141 8.58 42.62 -5.67
C THR A 141 7.74 42.99 -4.46
N ASN A 142 6.49 43.39 -4.70
CA ASN A 142 5.56 43.73 -3.63
C ASN A 142 4.85 42.48 -3.11
N TRP A 143 5.06 42.16 -1.84
CA TRP A 143 4.32 41.17 -1.09
C TRP A 143 3.35 41.89 -0.15
N ALA A 144 2.27 42.46 -0.68
CA ALA A 144 1.36 43.32 0.10
C ALA A 144 0.85 42.67 1.40
N ASP A 145 0.67 41.35 1.41
CA ASP A 145 0.14 40.57 2.53
C ASP A 145 1.15 39.54 3.09
N GLY A 146 2.28 39.30 2.41
CA GLY A 146 3.30 38.34 2.82
C GLY A 146 2.91 36.86 2.64
N GLY A 147 3.62 35.96 3.33
CA GLY A 147 3.45 34.51 3.25
C GLY A 147 2.67 33.95 4.44
N LYS A 148 1.42 33.51 4.20
CA LYS A 148 0.46 33.12 5.25
C LYS A 148 1.01 32.20 6.34
N MET A 149 1.55 31.03 5.97
CA MET A 149 2.06 30.07 6.96
C MET A 149 3.37 30.53 7.62
N GLY A 150 4.23 31.23 6.87
CA GLY A 150 5.45 31.82 7.43
C GLY A 150 5.12 32.82 8.52
N LEU A 151 4.15 33.71 8.28
CA LEU A 151 3.65 34.69 9.26
C LEU A 151 2.95 34.02 10.45
N TYR A 152 2.17 32.98 10.21
CA TYR A 152 1.57 32.20 11.29
C TYR A 152 2.64 31.60 12.22
N LEU A 153 3.69 30.99 11.67
CA LEU A 153 4.78 30.41 12.46
C LEU A 153 5.66 31.48 13.12
N ASP A 154 5.84 32.64 12.46
CA ASP A 154 6.54 33.80 13.01
C ASP A 154 5.83 34.37 14.25
N SER A 155 4.49 34.30 14.29
CA SER A 155 3.70 34.73 15.44
C SER A 155 3.77 33.82 16.67
N LYS A 156 4.35 32.61 16.53
CA LYS A 156 4.36 31.60 17.60
C LYS A 156 5.45 31.86 18.64
N LYS A 157 5.10 31.60 19.90
CA LYS A 157 6.01 31.67 21.05
C LYS A 157 6.12 30.31 21.73
N PRO A 158 7.19 30.05 22.50
CA PRO A 158 7.25 28.87 23.35
C PRO A 158 5.99 28.73 24.20
N GLY A 159 5.41 27.53 24.22
CA GLY A 159 4.13 27.23 24.86
C GLY A 159 2.93 27.16 23.91
N ASP A 160 3.00 27.83 22.74
CA ASP A 160 1.95 27.78 21.73
C ASP A 160 1.83 26.41 21.06
N TRP A 161 0.73 26.20 20.34
CA TRP A 161 0.46 24.94 19.65
C TRP A 161 0.45 25.12 18.13
N VAL A 162 1.02 24.11 17.46
CA VAL A 162 0.99 23.96 16.00
C VAL A 162 0.38 22.60 15.67
N ASP A 163 -0.53 22.60 14.71
CA ASP A 163 -1.16 21.38 14.21
C ASP A 163 -0.30 20.74 13.13
N ILE A 164 0.05 19.48 13.31
CA ILE A 164 0.99 18.72 12.49
C ILE A 164 0.40 17.37 12.09
N MET A 165 0.67 16.94 10.86
CA MET A 165 0.28 15.62 10.36
C MET A 165 1.36 15.02 9.45
N GLY A 166 1.60 13.72 9.59
CA GLY A 166 2.56 12.99 8.79
C GLY A 166 2.65 11.53 9.24
N PRO A 167 3.45 10.68 8.59
CA PRO A 167 4.31 11.00 7.46
C PRO A 167 3.57 10.97 6.12
N LEU A 168 3.87 11.94 5.25
CA LEU A 168 3.30 12.08 3.90
C LEU A 168 4.40 12.19 2.84
N GLY A 169 4.06 11.90 1.59
CA GLY A 169 5.02 11.87 0.49
C GLY A 169 5.08 10.50 -0.18
N VAL A 170 5.45 10.52 -1.45
CA VAL A 170 5.42 9.33 -2.33
C VAL A 170 6.79 8.70 -2.53
N ASN A 171 7.85 9.43 -2.18
CA ASN A 171 9.23 8.97 -2.27
C ASN A 171 9.74 8.64 -0.87
N GLU A 172 10.59 7.63 -0.78
CA GLU A 172 11.20 7.21 0.47
C GLU A 172 12.59 6.68 0.20
N TYR A 173 13.59 7.23 0.89
CA TYR A 173 14.94 6.70 0.88
C TYR A 173 15.05 5.58 1.92
N LEU A 174 15.32 4.37 1.45
CA LEU A 174 15.42 3.18 2.28
C LEU A 174 16.84 2.93 2.81
N GLY A 175 17.79 3.80 2.44
CA GLY A 175 19.21 3.65 2.77
C GLY A 175 20.00 2.92 1.68
N ARG A 176 21.32 3.09 1.69
CA ARG A 176 22.29 2.37 0.83
C ARG A 176 21.97 2.51 -0.66
N GLY A 177 21.60 3.71 -1.06
CA GLY A 177 21.23 4.02 -2.44
C GLY A 177 19.85 3.50 -2.89
N MET A 178 19.08 2.85 -2.01
CA MET A 178 17.74 2.37 -2.34
C MET A 178 16.69 3.45 -2.17
N PHE A 179 15.90 3.69 -3.22
CA PHE A 179 14.72 4.56 -3.21
C PHE A 179 13.46 3.79 -3.56
N LYS A 180 12.44 3.97 -2.73
CA LYS A 180 11.06 3.63 -3.07
C LYS A 180 10.41 4.84 -3.75
N LEU A 181 10.05 4.66 -5.01
CA LEU A 181 9.35 5.64 -5.84
C LEU A 181 7.93 5.12 -6.14
N PRO A 182 7.02 5.96 -6.67
CA PRO A 182 5.71 5.51 -7.11
C PRO A 182 5.80 4.30 -8.06
N GLY A 183 5.38 3.13 -7.58
CA GLY A 183 5.27 1.91 -8.38
C GLY A 183 6.58 1.13 -8.60
N LYS A 184 7.72 1.55 -8.04
CA LYS A 184 8.98 0.80 -8.14
C LYS A 184 9.94 1.11 -6.99
N THR A 185 10.82 0.17 -6.68
CA THR A 185 12.02 0.41 -5.87
C THR A 185 13.23 0.37 -6.78
N ILE A 186 14.13 1.34 -6.65
CA ILE A 186 15.37 1.42 -7.42
C ILE A 186 16.56 1.47 -6.47
N THR A 187 17.72 1.02 -6.95
CA THR A 187 19.01 1.21 -6.29
C THR A 187 19.89 2.03 -7.20
N VAL A 188 20.59 3.02 -6.63
CA VAL A 188 21.46 3.96 -7.34
C VAL A 188 22.75 4.21 -6.55
N LYS A 189 23.83 4.53 -7.26
CA LYS A 189 25.14 4.86 -6.66
C LYS A 189 25.41 6.35 -6.60
N HIS A 190 24.73 7.13 -7.43
CA HIS A 190 24.89 8.58 -7.52
C HIS A 190 23.54 9.27 -7.42
N ILE A 191 23.46 10.32 -6.61
CA ILE A 191 22.25 11.13 -6.45
C ILE A 191 22.60 12.59 -6.69
N GLY A 192 22.10 13.14 -7.80
CA GLY A 192 22.13 14.57 -8.08
C GLY A 192 20.93 15.27 -7.45
N MET A 193 21.11 16.47 -6.92
CA MET A 193 20.12 17.24 -6.21
C MET A 193 20.14 18.69 -6.70
N MET A 194 19.00 19.23 -7.10
CA MET A 194 18.83 20.65 -7.41
C MET A 194 17.81 21.24 -6.44
N ALA A 195 18.28 22.13 -5.57
CA ALA A 195 17.46 22.75 -4.53
C ALA A 195 17.40 24.27 -4.74
N GLY A 196 16.24 24.88 -4.48
CA GLY A 196 16.05 26.33 -4.50
C GLY A 196 15.41 26.83 -3.22
N GLY A 197 16.06 27.77 -2.51
CA GLY A 197 15.56 28.35 -1.27
C GLY A 197 15.13 27.30 -0.23
N THR A 198 13.86 27.31 0.17
CA THR A 198 13.29 26.35 1.14
C THR A 198 13.22 24.90 0.63
N GLY A 199 13.41 24.68 -0.67
CA GLY A 199 13.53 23.36 -1.28
C GLY A 199 14.77 22.56 -0.86
N LEU A 200 15.65 23.13 -0.03
CA LEU A 200 16.78 22.45 0.59
C LEU A 200 16.38 21.32 1.53
N THR A 201 15.39 21.55 2.39
CA THR A 201 15.11 20.67 3.55
C THR A 201 14.85 19.20 3.20
N PRO A 202 14.15 18.84 2.09
CA PRO A 202 14.05 17.45 1.68
C PRO A 202 15.36 16.83 1.24
N MET A 203 16.23 17.60 0.60
CA MET A 203 17.54 17.14 0.14
C MET A 203 18.47 16.93 1.33
N LEU A 204 18.48 17.88 2.27
CA LEU A 204 19.26 17.81 3.50
C LEU A 204 18.90 16.56 4.30
N GLN A 205 17.61 16.24 4.44
CA GLN A 205 17.15 15.03 5.14
C GLN A 205 17.72 13.73 4.53
N VAL A 206 17.75 13.63 3.20
CA VAL A 206 18.30 12.46 2.51
C VAL A 206 19.81 12.37 2.73
N VAL A 207 20.55 13.47 2.51
CA VAL A 207 22.01 13.49 2.65
C VAL A 207 22.43 13.17 4.08
N GLN A 208 21.80 13.81 5.08
CA GLN A 208 22.12 13.57 6.49
C GLN A 208 21.93 12.11 6.88
N ASN A 209 20.82 11.50 6.47
CA ASN A 209 20.53 10.12 6.84
C ASN A 209 21.45 9.12 6.12
N ALA A 210 21.79 9.38 4.86
CA ALA A 210 22.72 8.54 4.12
C ALA A 210 24.16 8.64 4.64
N LEU A 211 24.64 9.85 4.96
CA LEU A 211 26.01 10.04 5.43
C LEU A 211 26.25 9.46 6.83
N LYS A 212 25.19 9.36 7.66
CA LYS A 212 25.22 8.71 8.99
C LYS A 212 25.37 7.18 8.92
N ASP A 213 24.88 6.52 7.87
CA ASP A 213 25.04 5.06 7.70
C ASP A 213 26.42 4.76 7.08
N SER A 214 27.31 4.15 7.87
CA SER A 214 28.63 3.72 7.42
C SER A 214 28.59 2.64 6.33
N GLY A 215 27.47 1.90 6.23
CA GLY A 215 27.23 0.94 5.15
C GLY A 215 26.75 1.58 3.84
N ASP A 216 26.42 2.87 3.86
CA ASP A 216 25.95 3.59 2.68
C ASP A 216 27.09 4.19 1.87
N LYS A 217 27.24 3.70 0.64
CA LYS A 217 28.31 4.09 -0.29
C LYS A 217 27.83 5.05 -1.39
N CYS A 218 26.62 5.58 -1.27
CA CYS A 218 26.06 6.48 -2.28
C CYS A 218 26.80 7.83 -2.31
N ASN A 219 26.99 8.38 -3.51
CA ASN A 219 27.59 9.70 -3.73
C ASN A 219 26.49 10.73 -4.01
N PHE A 220 26.63 11.91 -3.42
CA PHE A 220 25.65 12.99 -3.44
C PHE A 220 26.25 14.25 -4.07
N TYR A 221 25.49 14.88 -4.96
CA TYR A 221 25.90 16.07 -5.68
C TYR A 221 24.76 17.08 -5.62
N MET A 222 25.01 18.27 -5.10
CA MET A 222 23.95 19.26 -4.90
C MET A 222 24.31 20.59 -5.54
N ILE A 223 23.41 21.10 -6.39
CA ILE A 223 23.36 22.51 -6.77
C ILE A 223 22.31 23.18 -5.89
N TYR A 224 22.72 24.14 -5.05
CA TYR A 224 21.81 24.88 -4.18
C TYR A 224 21.72 26.35 -4.61
N ALA A 225 20.58 26.71 -5.19
CA ALA A 225 20.29 28.04 -5.74
C ALA A 225 19.57 28.93 -4.73
N ASN A 226 20.08 30.16 -4.56
CA ASN A 226 19.49 31.20 -3.72
C ASN A 226 19.61 32.57 -4.40
N LYS A 227 18.89 33.58 -3.89
CA LYS A 227 18.97 34.93 -4.45
C LYS A 227 20.27 35.63 -4.03
N THR A 228 20.53 35.68 -2.73
CA THR A 228 21.72 36.29 -2.13
C THR A 228 22.43 35.32 -1.18
N GLU A 229 23.64 35.65 -0.73
CA GLU A 229 24.40 34.81 0.21
C GLU A 229 23.67 34.67 1.56
N ASN A 230 23.01 35.73 2.02
CA ASN A 230 22.24 35.74 3.27
C ASN A 230 20.97 34.87 3.21
N ASP A 231 20.56 34.43 2.03
CA ASP A 231 19.40 33.56 1.83
C ASP A 231 19.75 32.06 1.96
N ILE A 232 21.03 31.71 2.05
CA ILE A 232 21.47 30.30 2.11
C ILE A 232 21.04 29.70 3.44
N LEU A 233 20.06 28.81 3.40
CA LEU A 233 19.57 28.11 4.59
C LEU A 233 20.56 27.02 5.02
N CYS A 234 20.73 26.85 6.33
CA CYS A 234 21.50 25.75 6.92
C CYS A 234 22.94 25.64 6.38
N ARG A 235 23.60 26.77 6.06
CA ARG A 235 24.93 26.80 5.46
C ARG A 235 25.95 26.01 6.28
N ASP A 236 26.03 26.28 7.59
CA ASP A 236 27.01 25.63 8.47
C ASP A 236 26.84 24.10 8.48
N ILE A 237 25.58 23.63 8.53
CA ILE A 237 25.25 22.19 8.48
C ILE A 237 25.72 21.59 7.15
N LEU A 238 25.48 22.29 6.04
CA LEU A 238 25.88 21.83 4.71
C LEU A 238 27.40 21.76 4.57
N ASP A 239 28.11 22.80 5.00
CA ASP A 239 29.57 22.87 4.93
C ASP A 239 30.22 21.79 5.81
N ASP A 240 29.64 21.50 6.98
CA ASP A 240 30.12 20.43 7.86
C ASP A 240 29.83 19.04 7.31
N LEU A 241 28.69 18.83 6.63
CA LEU A 241 28.43 17.59 5.90
C LEU A 241 29.43 17.38 4.77
N VAL A 242 29.82 18.44 4.04
CA VAL A 242 30.85 18.34 3.00
C VAL A 242 32.18 17.88 3.61
N LYS A 243 32.66 18.56 4.67
CA LYS A 243 33.91 18.22 5.36
C LYS A 243 33.92 16.79 5.90
N SER A 244 32.83 16.36 6.52
CA SER A 244 32.72 15.04 7.18
C SER A 244 32.38 13.89 6.23
N SER A 245 31.93 14.16 5.00
CA SER A 245 31.47 13.12 4.07
C SER A 245 32.56 12.22 3.51
N GLY A 246 33.84 12.58 3.66
CA GLY A 246 34.96 11.90 3.01
C GLY A 246 34.93 12.02 1.48
N GLY A 247 34.40 13.13 0.96
CA GLY A 247 34.27 13.39 -0.48
C GLY A 247 33.02 12.80 -1.15
N ARG A 248 32.16 12.10 -0.39
CA ARG A 248 30.89 11.55 -0.90
C ARG A 248 29.83 12.61 -1.15
N PHE A 249 29.90 13.78 -0.50
CA PHE A 249 28.96 14.87 -0.70
C PHE A 249 29.65 16.08 -1.33
N LYS A 250 29.25 16.42 -2.56
CA LYS A 250 29.73 17.56 -3.32
C LYS A 250 28.63 18.62 -3.38
N LEU A 251 28.95 19.84 -2.96
CA LEU A 251 28.00 20.94 -2.85
C LEU A 251 28.48 22.14 -3.66
N HIS A 252 27.59 22.68 -4.48
CA HIS A 252 27.81 23.85 -5.31
C HIS A 252 26.70 24.86 -5.07
N TYR A 253 27.05 26.02 -4.53
CA TYR A 253 26.12 27.13 -4.40
C TYR A 253 26.03 27.92 -5.71
N THR A 254 24.84 28.43 -6.02
CA THR A 254 24.66 29.45 -7.05
C THR A 254 23.78 30.59 -6.54
N LEU A 255 24.17 31.83 -6.84
CA LEU A 255 23.47 33.03 -6.40
C LEU A 255 23.05 33.89 -7.58
N ASP A 256 21.80 34.36 -7.59
CA ASP A 256 21.33 35.35 -8.58
C ASP A 256 22.14 36.65 -8.45
N PHE A 257 22.36 37.09 -7.21
CA PHE A 257 23.06 38.33 -6.85
C PHE A 257 24.21 38.03 -5.87
N PRO A 258 25.36 37.53 -6.35
CA PRO A 258 26.50 37.23 -5.50
C PRO A 258 27.21 38.52 -5.01
N PRO A 259 27.74 38.54 -3.78
CA PRO A 259 28.60 39.63 -3.33
C PRO A 259 29.97 39.62 -4.03
N ALA A 260 30.71 40.72 -3.87
CA ALA A 260 32.08 40.81 -4.39
C ALA A 260 32.96 39.71 -3.78
N GLY A 261 33.71 38.99 -4.62
CA GLY A 261 34.59 37.89 -4.18
C GLY A 261 33.91 36.53 -4.00
N TRP A 262 32.64 36.38 -4.41
CA TRP A 262 31.94 35.09 -4.40
C TRP A 262 32.65 34.03 -5.25
N LYS A 263 33.03 32.92 -4.61
CA LYS A 263 33.86 31.87 -5.23
C LYS A 263 33.05 30.75 -5.90
N HIS A 264 31.73 30.74 -5.73
CA HIS A 264 30.86 29.71 -6.31
C HIS A 264 30.18 30.21 -7.59
N LYS A 265 29.16 29.47 -8.07
CA LYS A 265 28.47 29.77 -9.32
C LYS A 265 27.59 31.02 -9.18
N LYS A 266 27.27 31.63 -10.32
CA LYS A 266 26.47 32.86 -10.43
C LYS A 266 25.30 32.66 -11.39
N GLY A 267 24.12 33.14 -11.01
CA GLY A 267 22.89 33.11 -11.77
C GLY A 267 22.04 31.86 -11.54
N PHE A 268 21.00 31.71 -12.36
CA PHE A 268 20.14 30.53 -12.37
C PHE A 268 20.91 29.27 -12.78
N ILE A 269 20.36 28.10 -12.43
CA ILE A 269 20.93 26.81 -12.84
C ILE A 269 20.96 26.73 -14.37
N THR A 270 22.14 26.50 -14.95
CA THR A 270 22.36 26.34 -16.39
C THR A 270 22.73 24.90 -16.77
N ALA A 271 22.70 24.59 -18.06
CA ALA A 271 23.15 23.32 -18.61
C ALA A 271 24.61 23.01 -18.25
N ASP A 272 25.50 24.00 -18.39
CA ASP A 272 26.92 23.87 -18.00
C ASP A 272 27.10 23.56 -16.52
N MET A 273 26.31 24.20 -15.65
CA MET A 273 26.35 23.90 -14.21
C MET A 273 25.89 22.46 -13.92
N ILE A 274 24.86 21.98 -14.62
CA ILE A 274 24.39 20.60 -14.48
C ILE A 274 25.49 19.64 -14.92
N LYS A 275 26.11 19.87 -16.07
CA LYS A 275 27.19 19.05 -16.62
C LYS A 275 28.42 18.99 -15.69
N GLU A 276 28.79 20.12 -15.10
CA GLU A 276 29.96 20.22 -14.24
C GLU A 276 29.71 19.69 -12.81
N CYS A 277 28.55 20.00 -12.24
CA CYS A 277 28.31 19.82 -10.80
C CYS A 277 27.51 18.56 -10.45
N LEU A 278 26.74 17.96 -11.38
CA LEU A 278 25.91 16.78 -11.14
C LEU A 278 26.56 15.50 -11.70
N PRO A 279 26.13 14.29 -11.25
CA PRO A 279 26.69 13.06 -11.80
C PRO A 279 26.32 12.90 -13.27
N PRO A 280 27.15 12.22 -14.06
CA PRO A 280 26.85 11.97 -15.47
C PRO A 280 25.58 11.12 -15.64
N PRO A 281 24.90 11.22 -16.80
CA PRO A 281 23.77 10.37 -17.14
C PRO A 281 24.13 8.89 -17.04
N SER A 282 23.46 8.15 -16.14
CA SER A 282 23.71 6.73 -15.93
C SER A 282 22.48 6.05 -15.32
N PRO A 283 22.24 4.74 -15.58
CA PRO A 283 21.24 3.95 -14.88
C PRO A 283 21.42 3.93 -13.35
N ASP A 284 22.66 4.17 -12.89
CA ASP A 284 23.03 4.24 -11.47
C ASP A 284 22.92 5.67 -10.89
N SER A 285 22.43 6.65 -11.67
CA SER A 285 22.24 8.05 -11.27
C SER A 285 20.76 8.40 -11.09
N LEU A 286 20.42 9.03 -9.97
CA LEU A 286 19.10 9.59 -9.67
C LEU A 286 19.17 11.12 -9.54
N ILE A 287 18.28 11.86 -10.19
CA ILE A 287 18.17 13.32 -10.01
C ILE A 287 16.94 13.66 -9.18
N LEU A 288 17.13 14.43 -8.11
CA LEU A 288 16.09 14.96 -7.22
C LEU A 288 15.98 16.48 -7.38
N MET A 289 14.77 17.02 -7.44
CA MET A 289 14.54 18.46 -7.61
C MET A 289 13.50 18.99 -6.62
N CYS A 290 13.79 20.13 -5.97
CA CYS A 290 12.81 20.82 -5.13
C CYS A 290 13.08 22.33 -5.07
N GLY A 291 12.09 23.13 -5.45
CA GLY A 291 12.21 24.58 -5.53
C GLY A 291 10.93 25.21 -6.10
N PRO A 292 10.91 26.53 -6.30
CA PRO A 292 9.78 27.23 -6.90
C PRO A 292 9.42 26.68 -8.29
N PRO A 293 8.14 26.63 -8.68
CA PRO A 293 7.73 26.06 -9.97
C PRO A 293 8.49 26.63 -11.19
N PRO A 294 8.75 27.95 -11.31
CA PRO A 294 9.53 28.48 -12.43
C PRO A 294 10.97 27.94 -12.50
N MET A 295 11.61 27.72 -11.34
CA MET A 295 12.96 27.15 -11.28
C MET A 295 12.95 25.70 -11.78
N ILE A 296 11.96 24.91 -11.34
CA ILE A 296 11.85 23.50 -11.72
C ILE A 296 11.64 23.35 -13.23
N GLU A 297 10.70 24.11 -13.80
CA GLU A 297 10.38 23.99 -15.22
C GLU A 297 11.46 24.59 -16.13
N HIS A 298 11.92 25.82 -15.85
CA HIS A 298 12.76 26.56 -16.80
C HIS A 298 14.27 26.42 -16.57
N ALA A 299 14.71 26.24 -15.32
CA ALA A 299 16.14 26.19 -14.99
C ALA A 299 16.64 24.75 -14.76
N CYS A 300 15.77 23.86 -14.27
CA CYS A 300 16.14 22.47 -14.00
C CYS A 300 15.77 21.56 -15.18
N LYS A 301 14.48 21.36 -15.47
CA LYS A 301 14.03 20.39 -16.50
C LYS A 301 14.53 20.74 -17.89
N LYS A 302 14.28 21.97 -18.36
CA LYS A 302 14.70 22.42 -19.69
C LYS A 302 16.21 22.23 -19.93
N ASN A 303 17.04 22.60 -18.96
CA ASN A 303 18.50 22.49 -19.09
C ASN A 303 19.00 21.05 -18.94
N LEU A 304 18.33 20.23 -18.12
CA LEU A 304 18.61 18.79 -18.03
C LEU A 304 18.27 18.06 -19.34
N GLU A 305 17.16 18.42 -19.99
CA GLU A 305 16.74 17.89 -21.30
C GLU A 305 17.74 18.27 -22.41
N ALA A 306 18.24 19.51 -22.38
CA ALA A 306 19.27 19.97 -23.31
C ALA A 306 20.57 19.16 -23.15
N GLU A 307 21.05 18.96 -21.91
CA GLU A 307 22.25 18.14 -21.65
C GLU A 307 22.07 16.67 -22.05
N LEU A 308 20.89 16.09 -21.79
CA LEU A 308 20.56 14.72 -22.18
C LEU A 308 20.56 14.51 -23.69
N SER A 309 20.16 15.54 -24.45
CA SER A 309 20.12 15.52 -25.92
C SER A 309 21.52 15.58 -26.55
N VAL A 310 22.50 16.15 -25.83
CA VAL A 310 23.89 16.31 -26.30
C VAL A 310 24.77 15.09 -25.95
N GLN A 311 24.56 14.45 -24.80
CA GLN A 311 25.46 13.40 -24.29
C GLN A 311 25.04 11.96 -24.65
N GLY A 312 23.83 11.73 -25.17
CA GLY A 312 23.35 10.39 -25.49
C GLY A 312 23.24 9.49 -24.24
N GLY A 313 22.22 9.69 -23.42
CA GLY A 313 22.02 8.91 -22.19
C GLY A 313 20.61 9.06 -21.58
N ARG A 314 20.33 8.33 -20.49
CA ARG A 314 19.06 8.42 -19.73
C ARG A 314 19.35 8.68 -18.24
N PHE A 315 18.79 9.75 -17.66
CA PHE A 315 18.72 9.90 -16.19
C PHE A 315 17.47 9.23 -15.63
N ARG A 316 17.56 8.65 -14.42
CA ARG A 316 16.36 8.37 -13.63
C ARG A 316 15.96 9.66 -12.90
N ILE A 317 14.81 10.22 -13.24
CA ILE A 317 14.27 11.40 -12.54
C ILE A 317 13.46 10.91 -11.34
N GLY A 318 13.94 11.20 -10.14
CA GLY A 318 13.28 10.97 -8.87
C GLY A 318 12.60 12.25 -8.43
N ALA A 319 11.33 12.40 -8.79
CA ALA A 319 10.42 13.48 -8.36
C ALA A 319 10.49 14.79 -9.16
N GLU A 320 9.46 14.99 -9.96
CA GLU A 320 8.86 16.31 -10.11
C GLU A 320 8.18 16.66 -8.79
N ALA A 321 8.50 17.82 -8.22
CA ALA A 321 7.83 18.44 -7.09
C ALA A 321 7.39 17.48 -5.96
N LEU A 322 8.08 17.52 -4.81
CA LEU A 322 7.55 17.06 -3.51
C LEU A 322 6.21 17.75 -3.09
N HIS A 323 5.59 18.52 -3.98
CA HIS A 323 4.58 19.54 -3.73
C HIS A 323 3.29 19.38 -4.57
N TYR A 324 2.88 18.17 -4.98
CA TYR A 324 1.53 17.98 -5.52
C TYR A 324 0.78 16.79 -4.91
N ASP A 325 -0.34 17.09 -4.23
CA ASP A 325 -1.63 16.37 -4.25
C ASP A 325 -2.52 16.91 -3.10
N LYS A 326 -3.16 18.07 -3.33
CA LYS A 326 -4.12 18.69 -2.39
C LYS A 326 -5.47 17.98 -2.42
N ALA A 327 -5.81 17.34 -3.54
CA ALA A 327 -7.08 16.65 -3.77
C ALA A 327 -7.22 15.36 -2.93
N ARG A 328 -6.09 14.71 -2.57
CA ARG A 328 -6.12 13.46 -1.79
C ARG A 328 -6.21 13.65 -0.27
N MET A 329 -5.91 14.84 0.23
CA MET A 329 -5.86 15.12 1.68
C MET A 329 -7.19 15.62 2.27
N GLU A 330 -7.96 16.41 1.53
CA GLU A 330 -9.33 16.82 1.92
C GLU A 330 -10.26 15.59 2.11
N LYS A 331 -9.97 14.50 1.40
CA LYS A 331 -10.67 13.22 1.48
C LYS A 331 -10.33 12.38 2.74
N PHE A 332 -9.18 12.66 3.36
CA PHE A 332 -8.69 11.97 4.57
C PHE A 332 -9.18 12.61 5.88
N GLN A 333 -9.31 13.94 5.93
CA GLN A 333 -9.77 14.63 7.15
C GLN A 333 -11.27 14.42 7.43
N LYS A 334 -12.13 14.37 6.40
CA LYS A 334 -13.55 14.00 6.56
C LYS A 334 -13.76 12.57 7.10
N GLN A 335 -12.74 11.72 7.04
CA GLN A 335 -12.82 10.31 7.41
C GLN A 335 -12.49 10.04 8.89
N LYS A 336 -11.89 11.01 9.61
CA LYS A 336 -11.35 10.82 10.96
C LYS A 336 -12.26 11.31 12.10
N ALA A 337 -13.21 12.19 11.82
CA ALA A 337 -14.12 12.77 12.82
C ALA A 337 -15.22 11.79 13.32
N ARG A 338 -15.26 10.55 12.84
CA ARG A 338 -16.37 9.61 13.06
C ARG A 338 -16.07 8.44 14.02
N TRP A 339 -14.94 8.44 14.72
CA TRP A 339 -14.49 7.27 15.49
C TRP A 339 -14.07 7.60 16.92
N LYS A 340 -15.02 7.53 17.86
CA LYS A 340 -14.76 7.42 19.31
C LYS A 340 -15.87 6.62 20.02
N SER A 341 -15.70 5.30 20.10
CA SER A 341 -15.83 4.46 21.32
C SER A 341 -15.73 2.98 20.92
N ILE A 342 -15.06 2.17 21.75
CA ILE A 342 -14.64 0.79 21.42
C ILE A 342 -15.75 -0.25 21.67
N GLU A 343 -16.83 0.14 22.34
CA GLU A 343 -17.96 -0.75 22.64
C GLU A 343 -18.97 -0.83 21.49
N SER A 344 -19.08 0.24 20.68
CA SER A 344 -19.91 0.21 19.48
C SER A 344 -19.27 -0.60 18.35
N TYR A 345 -17.95 -0.86 18.36
CA TYR A 345 -17.27 -1.52 17.24
C TYR A 345 -17.68 -2.98 17.05
N PHE A 346 -17.98 -3.71 18.13
CA PHE A 346 -18.37 -5.12 18.02
C PHE A 346 -19.84 -5.28 17.54
N TRP A 347 -20.75 -4.42 18.04
CA TRP A 347 -22.16 -4.42 17.66
C TRP A 347 -22.48 -3.64 16.38
N ASP A 348 -21.67 -2.62 16.02
CA ASP A 348 -21.79 -1.89 14.76
C ASP A 348 -21.00 -2.52 13.63
N ALA A 349 -19.90 -3.25 13.87
CA ALA A 349 -19.32 -4.10 12.83
C ALA A 349 -20.30 -5.23 12.46
N ALA A 350 -20.96 -5.86 13.43
CA ALA A 350 -22.02 -6.83 13.15
C ALA A 350 -23.23 -6.21 12.41
N ARG A 351 -23.64 -4.97 12.73
CA ARG A 351 -24.74 -4.26 12.03
C ARG A 351 -24.36 -3.66 10.67
N HIS A 352 -23.14 -3.15 10.49
CA HIS A 352 -22.66 -2.54 9.24
C HIS A 352 -22.06 -3.54 8.26
N ILE A 353 -21.51 -4.68 8.71
CA ILE A 353 -20.95 -5.71 7.81
C ILE A 353 -22.07 -6.55 7.19
N ALA A 354 -23.23 -6.70 7.83
CA ALA A 354 -24.30 -7.56 7.30
C ALA A 354 -25.55 -6.82 6.78
N MET A 355 -25.99 -5.69 7.39
CA MET A 355 -27.37 -5.21 7.18
C MET A 355 -27.52 -3.78 6.64
N SER A 356 -26.65 -2.82 6.97
CA SER A 356 -26.90 -1.41 6.59
C SER A 356 -26.80 -1.14 5.09
N ARG A 357 -25.93 -1.84 4.34
CA ARG A 357 -25.91 -1.77 2.86
C ARG A 357 -26.94 -2.68 2.21
N TYR A 358 -27.42 -3.69 2.92
CA TYR A 358 -28.55 -4.51 2.47
C TYR A 358 -29.85 -3.69 2.46
N LEU A 359 -29.98 -2.74 3.39
CA LEU A 359 -31.09 -1.79 3.42
C LEU A 359 -31.04 -0.74 2.28
N GLU A 360 -29.84 -0.38 1.79
CA GLU A 360 -29.67 0.41 0.55
C GLU A 360 -30.05 -0.40 -0.72
N TYR A 361 -29.95 -1.73 -0.71
CA TYR A 361 -30.46 -2.59 -1.80
C TYR A 361 -31.99 -2.71 -1.82
N SER A 362 -32.66 -2.36 -0.73
CA SER A 362 -34.11 -2.21 -0.66
C SER A 362 -34.58 -0.76 -0.89
N ASP A 363 -33.65 0.18 -1.11
CA ASP A 363 -33.98 1.55 -1.50
C ASP A 363 -34.37 1.57 -3.00
N PRO A 364 -35.63 1.86 -3.36
CA PRO A 364 -36.06 1.92 -4.75
C PRO A 364 -35.36 3.01 -5.59
N GLY A 365 -34.55 3.89 -4.97
CA GLY A 365 -33.80 4.96 -5.63
C GLY A 365 -32.46 4.55 -6.26
N VAL A 366 -31.89 3.38 -5.96
CA VAL A 366 -30.62 2.94 -6.56
C VAL A 366 -30.85 2.33 -7.94
N LYS A 367 -30.52 3.07 -9.01
CA LYS A 367 -30.49 2.50 -10.38
C LYS A 367 -29.35 1.49 -10.49
N LEU A 368 -29.69 0.21 -10.48
CA LEU A 368 -28.81 -0.89 -10.84
C LEU A 368 -28.53 -0.85 -12.35
N CYS A 369 -27.31 -1.18 -12.77
CA CYS A 369 -26.99 -1.36 -14.18
C CYS A 369 -27.76 -2.59 -14.72
N GLU A 370 -28.38 -2.47 -15.90
CA GLU A 370 -28.98 -3.64 -16.53
C GLU A 370 -27.89 -4.69 -16.84
N PRO A 371 -28.13 -5.98 -16.55
CA PRO A 371 -27.16 -7.02 -16.81
C PRO A 371 -26.94 -7.15 -18.32
N ILE A 372 -25.70 -6.89 -18.75
CA ILE A 372 -25.26 -7.10 -20.12
C ILE A 372 -25.29 -8.61 -20.38
N ARG A 373 -26.29 -9.08 -21.14
CA ARG A 373 -26.31 -10.46 -21.62
C ARG A 373 -25.36 -10.57 -22.81
N ILE A 374 -24.20 -11.17 -22.61
CA ILE A 374 -23.38 -11.63 -23.73
C ILE A 374 -24.26 -12.56 -24.57
N LYS A 375 -24.61 -12.14 -25.80
CA LYS A 375 -25.58 -12.84 -26.67
C LYS A 375 -25.09 -14.23 -27.08
N GLU A 376 -23.77 -14.44 -27.04
CA GLU A 376 -23.14 -15.74 -27.26
C GLU A 376 -22.62 -16.26 -25.94
N ARG A 377 -23.13 -17.41 -25.50
CA ARG A 377 -22.57 -18.09 -24.33
C ARG A 377 -21.11 -18.42 -24.68
N PRO A 378 -20.11 -18.01 -23.89
CA PRO A 378 -18.79 -18.62 -24.02
C PRO A 378 -18.98 -20.15 -23.92
N PRO A 379 -18.27 -20.94 -24.74
CA PRO A 379 -18.51 -22.37 -24.82
C PRO A 379 -18.51 -22.96 -23.42
N ARG A 380 -19.58 -23.69 -23.08
CA ARG A 380 -19.66 -24.42 -21.81
C ARG A 380 -18.45 -25.35 -21.78
N LEU A 381 -17.53 -25.11 -20.85
CA LEU A 381 -16.45 -26.05 -20.51
C LEU A 381 -17.10 -27.33 -19.95
N GLY A 382 -17.56 -28.21 -20.84
CA GLY A 382 -18.03 -29.55 -20.51
C GLY A 382 -16.87 -30.42 -20.01
N LEU A 383 -17.16 -31.64 -19.53
CA LEU A 383 -16.17 -32.61 -19.00
C LEU A 383 -14.98 -32.91 -19.93
N THR A 384 -15.03 -32.51 -21.20
CA THR A 384 -13.89 -32.44 -22.14
C THR A 384 -12.78 -31.45 -21.72
N TRP A 385 -12.97 -30.65 -20.65
CA TRP A 385 -11.97 -29.73 -20.10
C TRP A 385 -10.71 -30.41 -19.53
N LEU A 386 -10.78 -31.71 -19.21
CA LEU A 386 -9.61 -32.52 -18.84
C LEU A 386 -8.83 -33.01 -20.07
N THR A 387 -9.46 -33.09 -21.26
CA THR A 387 -8.94 -33.79 -22.45
C THR A 387 -8.93 -32.97 -23.74
N GLY A 388 -9.25 -31.66 -23.72
CA GLY A 388 -9.22 -30.78 -24.90
C GLY A 388 -7.80 -30.49 -25.44
N PRO A 389 -7.66 -30.05 -26.71
CA PRO A 389 -6.45 -30.20 -27.53
C PRO A 389 -5.25 -29.52 -26.88
N GLU A 390 -4.33 -30.36 -26.41
CA GLU A 390 -3.24 -29.98 -25.52
C GLU A 390 -2.12 -29.23 -26.25
N ASP A 391 -2.00 -29.41 -27.56
CA ASP A 391 -0.82 -29.02 -28.33
C ASP A 391 -0.78 -27.52 -28.69
N SER A 392 -1.90 -26.93 -29.11
CA SER A 392 -1.99 -25.48 -29.39
C SER A 392 -1.84 -24.64 -28.11
N PHE A 393 -2.38 -25.13 -26.99
CA PHE A 393 -2.29 -24.46 -25.69
C PHE A 393 -0.93 -24.66 -25.00
N LYS A 394 -0.27 -25.82 -25.21
CA LYS A 394 1.12 -26.06 -24.80
C LYS A 394 2.09 -25.15 -25.55
N GLU A 395 2.00 -25.06 -26.87
CA GLU A 395 2.92 -24.25 -27.68
C GLU A 395 2.77 -22.74 -27.38
N TYR A 396 1.54 -22.27 -27.15
CA TYR A 396 1.21 -20.88 -26.81
C TYR A 396 1.77 -20.44 -25.45
N LEU A 397 1.64 -21.26 -24.40
CA LEU A 397 2.13 -20.91 -23.07
C LEU A 397 3.62 -21.20 -22.91
N THR A 398 4.16 -22.33 -23.36
CA THR A 398 5.57 -22.68 -23.09
C THR A 398 6.57 -21.68 -23.68
N LYS A 399 6.29 -21.07 -24.85
CA LYS A 399 7.17 -20.06 -25.46
C LYS A 399 7.07 -18.67 -24.82
N ARG A 400 5.89 -18.26 -24.31
CA ARG A 400 5.63 -16.90 -23.80
C ARG A 400 5.48 -16.79 -22.28
N TYR A 401 5.47 -17.92 -21.57
CA TYR A 401 5.38 -17.97 -20.13
C TYR A 401 6.77 -17.82 -19.48
N LYS A 402 7.12 -16.57 -19.11
CA LYS A 402 8.39 -16.24 -18.43
C LYS A 402 8.21 -15.81 -16.97
N GLY A 403 7.08 -16.17 -16.35
CA GLY A 403 6.77 -15.80 -14.96
C GLY A 403 7.32 -16.77 -13.92
N ASN A 404 7.11 -16.44 -12.65
CA ASN A 404 7.62 -17.21 -11.52
C ASN A 404 6.71 -18.38 -11.09
N SER A 405 5.62 -18.67 -11.79
CA SER A 405 4.80 -19.85 -11.49
C SER A 405 5.22 -21.05 -12.33
N SER A 406 5.08 -22.26 -11.80
CA SER A 406 5.22 -23.49 -12.58
C SER A 406 3.89 -23.84 -13.20
N VAL A 407 3.86 -24.12 -14.50
CA VAL A 407 2.63 -24.39 -15.25
C VAL A 407 2.68 -25.78 -15.86
N CYS A 408 1.58 -26.52 -15.77
CA CYS A 408 1.47 -27.85 -16.36
C CYS A 408 0.07 -28.12 -16.93
N CYS A 409 -0.08 -29.27 -17.58
CA CYS A 409 -1.31 -29.73 -18.26
C CYS A 409 -1.88 -28.68 -19.21
N GLY A 410 -1.01 -28.16 -20.10
CA GLY A 410 -1.38 -27.11 -21.05
C GLY A 410 -1.98 -25.91 -20.34
N GLY A 411 -1.30 -25.33 -19.34
CA GLY A 411 -1.76 -24.07 -18.75
C GLY A 411 -2.87 -24.13 -17.72
N ARG A 412 -3.51 -25.28 -17.52
CA ARG A 412 -4.68 -25.43 -16.65
C ARG A 412 -4.32 -25.36 -15.17
N PHE A 413 -3.13 -25.86 -14.83
CA PHE A 413 -2.57 -25.73 -13.50
C PHE A 413 -1.40 -24.76 -13.52
N ALA A 414 -1.36 -23.87 -12.54
CA ALA A 414 -0.26 -22.96 -12.27
C ALA A 414 -0.03 -22.88 -10.77
N THR A 415 1.14 -23.29 -10.29
CA THR A 415 1.55 -23.20 -8.88
C THR A 415 2.59 -22.10 -8.72
N GLY A 416 2.41 -21.19 -7.76
CA GLY A 416 3.38 -20.12 -7.49
C GLY A 416 4.71 -20.64 -6.91
N GLN A 417 5.74 -19.79 -6.90
CA GLN A 417 7.07 -20.08 -6.36
C GLN A 417 7.08 -20.39 -4.85
N VAL A 418 6.01 -20.04 -4.12
CA VAL A 418 5.93 -20.17 -2.65
C VAL A 418 5.26 -21.48 -2.23
N TRP A 419 5.62 -22.59 -2.91
CA TRP A 419 5.10 -23.92 -2.58
C TRP A 419 5.38 -24.37 -1.13
N PRO A 420 6.47 -23.96 -0.44
CA PRO A 420 6.65 -24.27 0.99
C PRO A 420 5.52 -23.73 1.89
N ASN A 421 4.93 -22.58 1.56
CA ASN A 421 3.81 -22.03 2.34
C ASN A 421 2.52 -22.82 2.08
N ALA A 422 2.29 -23.24 0.83
CA ALA A 422 1.17 -24.10 0.48
C ALA A 422 1.29 -25.46 1.19
N ALA A 423 2.50 -26.04 1.22
CA ALA A 423 2.79 -27.28 1.94
C ALA A 423 2.59 -27.11 3.46
N SER A 424 3.08 -26.01 4.05
CA SER A 424 2.87 -25.72 5.47
C SER A 424 1.39 -25.57 5.81
N THR A 425 0.64 -24.85 4.97
CA THR A 425 -0.81 -24.67 5.13
C THR A 425 -1.56 -25.98 4.96
N PHE A 426 -1.13 -26.83 4.01
CA PHE A 426 -1.67 -28.17 3.85
C PHE A 426 -1.46 -29.00 5.12
N THR A 427 -0.24 -29.03 5.68
CA THR A 427 0.03 -29.76 6.93
C THR A 427 -0.79 -29.22 8.11
N LEU A 428 -0.91 -27.90 8.26
CA LEU A 428 -1.70 -27.28 9.32
C LEU A 428 -3.21 -27.53 9.16
N THR A 429 -3.70 -27.61 7.92
CA THR A 429 -5.13 -27.82 7.65
C THR A 429 -5.51 -29.30 7.77
N PHE A 430 -4.75 -30.20 7.13
CA PHE A 430 -5.09 -31.61 7.03
C PHE A 430 -4.49 -32.47 8.15
N GLY A 431 -3.36 -32.07 8.76
CA GLY A 431 -2.72 -32.84 9.84
C GLY A 431 -3.64 -33.05 11.05
N PRO A 432 -4.16 -31.96 11.66
CA PRO A 432 -5.13 -32.06 12.75
C PRO A 432 -6.43 -32.76 12.33
N GLY A 433 -6.86 -32.60 11.06
CA GLY A 433 -8.02 -33.28 10.51
C GLY A 433 -7.85 -34.80 10.43
N VAL A 434 -6.72 -35.28 9.92
CA VAL A 434 -6.37 -36.72 9.88
C VAL A 434 -6.29 -37.28 11.29
N TRP A 435 -5.65 -36.55 12.22
CA TRP A 435 -5.62 -36.95 13.62
C TRP A 435 -7.02 -37.02 14.24
N TYR A 436 -7.90 -36.05 13.95
CA TYR A 436 -9.30 -36.04 14.37
C TYR A 436 -10.07 -37.27 13.88
N PHE A 437 -9.97 -37.59 12.59
CA PHE A 437 -10.64 -38.76 12.00
C PHE A 437 -10.11 -40.09 12.55
N HIS A 438 -8.80 -40.19 12.83
CA HIS A 438 -8.19 -41.40 13.36
C HIS A 438 -8.42 -41.56 14.87
N SER A 439 -8.38 -40.48 15.64
CA SER A 439 -8.22 -40.54 17.10
C SER A 439 -9.49 -40.18 17.85
N LEU A 440 -10.29 -39.22 17.37
CA LEU A 440 -11.50 -38.78 18.08
C LEU A 440 -12.75 -39.49 17.55
N LEU A 441 -12.94 -39.51 16.23
CA LEU A 441 -14.15 -40.06 15.62
C LEU A 441 -14.46 -41.53 15.98
N PRO A 442 -13.47 -42.43 16.16
CA PRO A 442 -13.74 -43.81 16.58
C PRO A 442 -14.11 -43.95 18.07
N ILE A 443 -13.72 -42.99 18.92
CA ILE A 443 -13.96 -43.01 20.37
C ILE A 443 -15.39 -42.57 20.68
N VAL A 444 -15.90 -41.57 19.95
CA VAL A 444 -17.26 -41.07 20.14
C VAL A 444 -18.26 -42.04 19.48
N ARG A 445 -18.98 -42.83 20.30
CA ARG A 445 -19.96 -43.89 19.92
C ARG A 445 -19.95 -44.26 18.43
N PRO A 446 -19.04 -45.16 18.00
CA PRO A 446 -18.73 -45.39 16.58
C PRO A 446 -19.93 -45.84 15.72
N GLY A 447 -20.97 -46.42 16.33
CA GLY A 447 -22.20 -46.80 15.62
C GLY A 447 -23.19 -45.65 15.39
N ILE A 448 -23.11 -44.56 16.18
CA ILE A 448 -24.06 -43.45 16.12
C ILE A 448 -23.47 -42.30 15.30
N ILE A 449 -22.26 -41.79 15.58
CA ILE A 449 -21.78 -40.58 14.89
C ILE A 449 -21.24 -40.85 13.48
N LEU A 450 -20.57 -41.99 13.27
CA LEU A 450 -20.01 -42.37 11.96
C LEU A 450 -21.11 -42.66 10.91
N THR A 451 -22.28 -43.13 11.36
CA THR A 451 -23.48 -43.35 10.53
C THR A 451 -24.49 -42.20 10.62
N SER A 452 -24.32 -41.29 11.58
CA SER A 452 -25.15 -40.09 11.71
C SER A 452 -24.89 -39.11 10.58
N PHE A 453 -25.91 -38.29 10.33
CA PHE A 453 -25.84 -37.15 9.43
C PHE A 453 -24.58 -36.28 9.65
N ILE A 454 -24.14 -36.08 10.90
CA ILE A 454 -22.96 -35.26 11.23
C ILE A 454 -21.68 -35.91 10.70
N GLY A 455 -21.40 -37.19 10.96
CA GLY A 455 -20.18 -37.86 10.49
C GLY A 455 -20.11 -37.95 8.96
N ILE A 456 -21.24 -38.22 8.31
CA ILE A 456 -21.35 -38.18 6.84
C ILE A 456 -21.04 -36.76 6.33
N SER A 457 -21.65 -35.74 6.94
CA SER A 457 -21.43 -34.35 6.54
C SER A 457 -19.98 -33.90 6.74
N GLN A 458 -19.31 -34.32 7.83
CA GLN A 458 -17.89 -34.05 8.08
C GLN A 458 -17.00 -34.70 7.02
N SER A 459 -17.29 -35.94 6.63
CA SER A 459 -16.55 -36.67 5.61
C SER A 459 -16.68 -36.00 4.24
N VAL A 460 -17.91 -35.59 3.88
CA VAL A 460 -18.18 -34.85 2.64
C VAL A 460 -17.47 -33.49 2.66
N LEU A 461 -17.59 -32.72 3.76
CA LEU A 461 -16.92 -31.43 3.90
C LEU A 461 -15.39 -31.56 3.83
N GLY A 462 -14.81 -32.59 4.47
CA GLY A 462 -13.37 -32.88 4.39
C GLY A 462 -12.90 -33.15 2.96
N ALA A 463 -13.66 -33.95 2.20
CA ALA A 463 -13.37 -34.19 0.79
C ALA A 463 -13.50 -32.91 -0.05
N VAL A 464 -14.53 -32.09 0.20
CA VAL A 464 -14.71 -30.79 -0.46
C VAL A 464 -13.55 -29.85 -0.14
N ILE A 465 -13.10 -29.75 1.11
CA ILE A 465 -11.96 -28.94 1.53
C ILE A 465 -10.69 -29.40 0.81
N LEU A 466 -10.43 -30.71 0.73
CA LEU A 466 -9.27 -31.25 0.02
C LEU A 466 -9.27 -30.87 -1.46
N VAL A 467 -10.38 -31.12 -2.15
CA VAL A 467 -10.51 -30.82 -3.58
C VAL A 467 -10.42 -29.31 -3.83
N THR A 468 -11.13 -28.50 -3.06
CA THR A 468 -11.15 -27.04 -3.24
C THR A 468 -9.85 -26.37 -2.84
N PHE A 469 -9.12 -26.89 -1.83
CA PHE A 469 -7.76 -26.45 -1.52
C PHE A 469 -6.84 -26.67 -2.72
N PHE A 470 -6.82 -27.89 -3.27
CA PHE A 470 -6.01 -28.21 -4.44
C PHE A 470 -6.36 -27.32 -5.64
N LEU A 471 -7.64 -27.18 -5.96
CA LEU A 471 -8.08 -26.35 -7.08
C LEU A 471 -7.77 -24.86 -6.84
N ALA A 472 -7.96 -24.33 -5.63
CA ALA A 472 -7.61 -22.95 -5.32
C ALA A 472 -6.09 -22.70 -5.38
N SER A 473 -5.27 -23.65 -4.90
CA SER A 473 -3.81 -23.53 -4.87
C SER A 473 -3.14 -23.77 -6.22
N ALA A 474 -3.66 -24.70 -7.02
CA ALA A 474 -2.97 -25.20 -8.21
C ALA A 474 -3.64 -24.80 -9.52
N MET A 475 -4.92 -24.43 -9.55
CA MET A 475 -5.55 -23.99 -10.80
C MET A 475 -4.97 -22.66 -11.27
N ASN A 476 -4.84 -22.51 -12.58
CA ASN A 476 -4.44 -21.24 -13.18
C ASN A 476 -5.43 -20.13 -12.76
N PRO A 477 -4.99 -19.07 -12.07
CA PRO A 477 -5.88 -18.02 -11.57
C PRO A 477 -6.37 -17.05 -12.65
N GLY A 478 -6.01 -17.27 -13.92
CA GLY A 478 -6.29 -16.38 -15.04
C GLY A 478 -5.04 -15.61 -15.46
N ILE A 479 -3.90 -16.28 -15.57
CA ILE A 479 -2.64 -15.67 -16.02
C ILE A 479 -2.78 -15.19 -17.47
N ILE A 480 -2.44 -13.93 -17.69
CA ILE A 480 -2.41 -13.29 -18.98
C ILE A 480 -1.01 -13.46 -19.58
N PRO A 481 -0.90 -14.05 -20.77
CA PRO A 481 0.37 -14.14 -21.49
C PRO A 481 1.02 -12.76 -21.68
N ARG A 482 2.34 -12.73 -21.62
CA ARG A 482 3.13 -11.51 -21.84
C ARG A 482 3.66 -11.45 -23.27
N ASN A 483 3.89 -10.23 -23.75
CA ASN A 483 4.63 -10.02 -24.98
C ASN A 483 6.13 -9.97 -24.70
N GLU A 484 6.95 -10.45 -25.64
CA GLU A 484 8.41 -10.42 -25.49
C GLU A 484 8.96 -8.99 -25.50
N THR A 485 8.38 -8.15 -26.36
CA THR A 485 8.69 -6.74 -26.50
C THR A 485 7.40 -5.92 -26.53
N ILE A 486 7.54 -4.60 -26.45
CA ILE A 486 6.42 -3.70 -26.72
C ILE A 486 6.00 -3.90 -28.18
N PRO A 487 4.70 -4.07 -28.48
CA PRO A 487 4.20 -4.11 -29.85
C PRO A 487 4.63 -2.86 -30.64
N LYS A 488 5.09 -3.04 -31.88
CA LYS A 488 5.68 -1.97 -32.71
C LYS A 488 4.71 -0.81 -32.94
N GLU A 489 3.41 -1.11 -32.98
CA GLU A 489 2.32 -0.16 -33.15
C GLU A 489 2.21 0.81 -31.96
N LEU A 490 2.71 0.42 -30.79
CA LEU A 490 2.71 1.23 -29.58
C LEU A 490 3.99 2.05 -29.40
N GLU A 491 5.02 1.80 -30.21
CA GLU A 491 6.29 2.56 -30.16
C GLU A 491 6.08 4.03 -30.55
N GLN A 492 5.09 4.31 -31.40
CA GLN A 492 4.71 5.68 -31.78
C GLN A 492 3.88 6.40 -30.71
N GLN A 493 3.34 5.67 -29.73
CA GLN A 493 2.47 6.19 -28.67
C GLN A 493 3.14 6.17 -27.28
N LEU A 494 4.47 6.10 -27.26
CA LEU A 494 5.24 6.14 -26.02
C LEU A 494 5.17 7.54 -25.39
N ASP A 495 5.07 7.56 -24.06
CA ASP A 495 5.31 8.77 -23.29
C ASP A 495 6.83 9.02 -23.13
N LEU A 496 7.18 10.15 -22.51
CA LEU A 496 8.57 10.54 -22.25
C LEU A 496 9.38 9.53 -21.42
N ARG A 497 8.72 8.53 -20.81
CA ARG A 497 9.35 7.44 -20.05
C ARG A 497 9.59 6.19 -20.90
N GLY A 498 9.26 6.23 -22.20
CA GLY A 498 9.32 5.07 -23.08
C GLY A 498 8.26 4.02 -22.78
N VAL A 499 7.12 4.42 -22.19
CA VAL A 499 6.01 3.53 -21.86
C VAL A 499 4.77 3.93 -22.67
N PRO A 500 4.00 2.98 -23.24
CA PRO A 500 2.75 3.30 -23.92
C PRO A 500 1.81 4.12 -23.02
N ARG A 501 1.26 5.21 -23.56
CA ARG A 501 0.32 6.07 -22.83
C ARG A 501 -0.87 5.26 -22.32
N HIS A 502 -1.35 5.60 -21.12
CA HIS A 502 -2.56 4.97 -20.57
C HIS A 502 -3.77 5.24 -21.47
N ARG A 503 -4.63 4.24 -21.64
CA ARG A 503 -5.90 4.36 -22.35
C ARG A 503 -7.04 4.55 -21.38
N PHE A 504 -8.15 5.08 -21.88
CA PHE A 504 -9.40 5.18 -21.14
C PHE A 504 -10.43 4.36 -21.90
N LEU A 505 -11.11 3.46 -21.19
CA LEU A 505 -12.16 2.59 -21.71
C LEU A 505 -13.48 3.03 -21.10
N LYS A 506 -14.56 3.01 -21.85
CA LYS A 506 -15.90 3.23 -21.31
C LYS A 506 -16.53 1.86 -21.01
N ILE A 507 -16.98 1.66 -19.77
CA ILE A 507 -17.62 0.43 -19.31
C ILE A 507 -18.91 0.84 -18.59
N SER A 508 -20.07 0.48 -19.15
CA SER A 508 -21.39 0.83 -18.60
C SER A 508 -21.51 2.33 -18.30
N GLU A 509 -21.20 3.17 -19.29
CA GLU A 509 -21.17 4.65 -19.17
C GLU A 509 -20.10 5.25 -18.24
N ILE A 510 -19.25 4.42 -17.62
CA ILE A 510 -18.17 4.87 -16.72
C ILE A 510 -16.81 4.75 -17.42
N THR A 511 -16.06 5.86 -17.46
CA THR A 511 -14.71 5.89 -18.02
C THR A 511 -13.67 5.31 -17.04
N VAL A 512 -13.16 4.13 -17.36
CA VAL A 512 -12.14 3.38 -16.60
C VAL A 512 -10.77 3.50 -17.25
N LYS A 513 -9.76 3.86 -16.46
CA LYS A 513 -8.37 3.96 -16.93
C LYS A 513 -7.72 2.58 -17.09
N GLN A 514 -7.39 2.22 -18.33
CA GLN A 514 -6.61 1.02 -18.66
C GLN A 514 -5.11 1.30 -18.55
N LYS A 515 -4.41 0.51 -17.73
CA LYS A 515 -2.97 0.70 -17.47
C LYS A 515 -2.14 -0.26 -18.29
N TYR A 516 -0.99 0.20 -18.79
CA TYR A 516 0.00 -0.66 -19.42
C TYR A 516 0.85 -1.38 -18.37
N CYS A 517 1.14 -2.66 -18.60
CA CYS A 517 2.08 -3.44 -17.81
C CYS A 517 3.44 -3.48 -18.52
N THR A 518 4.44 -2.80 -17.99
CA THR A 518 5.79 -2.81 -18.55
C THR A 518 6.53 -4.13 -18.34
N THR A 519 6.14 -4.94 -17.36
CA THR A 519 6.74 -6.26 -17.13
C THR A 519 6.21 -7.30 -18.11
N CYS A 520 4.91 -7.26 -18.39
CA CYS A 520 4.26 -8.22 -19.28
C CYS A 520 4.07 -7.68 -20.71
N ASN A 521 4.48 -6.44 -20.98
CA ASN A 521 4.32 -5.76 -22.28
C ASN A 521 2.89 -5.80 -22.86
N ILE A 522 1.88 -5.69 -22.00
CA ILE A 522 0.45 -5.72 -22.37
C ILE A 522 -0.32 -4.56 -21.76
N PHE A 523 -1.38 -4.11 -22.43
CA PHE A 523 -2.42 -3.34 -21.76
C PHE A 523 -3.23 -4.29 -20.87
N ARG A 524 -3.30 -3.96 -19.58
CA ARG A 524 -4.01 -4.79 -18.60
C ARG A 524 -5.51 -4.74 -18.92
N PRO A 525 -6.18 -5.89 -19.16
CA PRO A 525 -7.63 -5.93 -19.22
C PRO A 525 -8.26 -5.30 -17.97
N PRO A 526 -9.51 -4.81 -18.05
CA PRO A 526 -10.23 -4.31 -16.88
C PRO A 526 -10.16 -5.30 -15.71
N ARG A 527 -10.04 -4.76 -14.48
CA ARG A 527 -9.93 -5.54 -13.23
C ARG A 527 -8.70 -6.47 -13.12
N SER A 528 -7.80 -6.50 -14.10
CA SER A 528 -6.56 -7.28 -14.02
C SER A 528 -5.41 -6.51 -13.36
N LYS A 529 -4.49 -7.24 -12.71
CA LYS A 529 -3.27 -6.66 -12.12
C LYS A 529 -2.07 -7.57 -12.28
N HIS A 530 -0.90 -6.96 -12.37
CA HIS A 530 0.37 -7.66 -12.27
C HIS A 530 0.66 -7.97 -10.80
N CYS A 531 0.83 -9.26 -10.49
CA CYS A 531 1.29 -9.74 -9.19
C CYS A 531 2.80 -9.90 -9.24
N SER A 532 3.53 -9.17 -8.39
CA SER A 532 4.99 -9.26 -8.31
C SER A 532 5.50 -10.58 -7.75
N PHE A 533 4.71 -11.29 -6.93
CA PHE A 533 5.11 -12.59 -6.38
C PHE A 533 5.11 -13.68 -7.46
N CYS A 534 4.02 -13.78 -8.23
CA CYS A 534 3.92 -14.73 -9.33
C CYS A 534 4.59 -14.21 -10.63
N ASP A 535 5.04 -12.95 -10.63
CA ASP A 535 5.51 -12.20 -11.80
C ASP A 535 4.52 -12.21 -12.98
N ASN A 536 3.22 -12.36 -12.75
CA ASN A 536 2.24 -12.54 -13.82
C ASN A 536 1.10 -11.53 -13.72
N CYS A 537 0.60 -11.06 -14.86
CA CYS A 537 -0.68 -10.37 -14.93
C CYS A 537 -1.81 -11.38 -14.75
N ILE A 538 -2.75 -11.11 -13.85
CA ILE A 538 -3.86 -12.01 -13.51
C ILE A 538 -5.20 -11.32 -13.81
N LEU A 539 -6.08 -12.02 -14.52
CA LEU A 539 -7.47 -11.63 -14.80
C LEU A 539 -8.28 -11.56 -13.51
N ARG A 540 -9.11 -10.51 -13.40
CA ARG A 540 -9.95 -10.23 -12.22
C ARG A 540 -9.19 -10.48 -10.91
N PHE A 541 -8.06 -9.80 -10.77
CA PHE A 541 -7.11 -10.05 -9.67
C PHE A 541 -7.74 -9.71 -8.32
N ASP A 542 -7.92 -10.75 -7.49
CA ASP A 542 -8.43 -10.61 -6.13
C ASP A 542 -7.33 -10.31 -5.12
N HIS A 543 -6.39 -11.23 -4.95
CA HIS A 543 -5.20 -11.04 -4.12
C HIS A 543 -4.16 -12.12 -4.43
N HIS A 544 -2.96 -11.95 -3.88
CA HIS A 544 -1.99 -13.04 -3.77
C HIS A 544 -2.15 -13.69 -2.40
N CYS A 545 -2.52 -14.97 -2.35
CA CYS A 545 -2.77 -15.67 -1.10
C CYS A 545 -1.51 -16.41 -0.65
N THR A 546 -0.94 -15.96 0.47
CA THR A 546 0.25 -16.61 1.06
C THR A 546 -0.04 -18.02 1.56
N TRP A 547 -1.29 -18.30 1.97
CA TRP A 547 -1.72 -19.61 2.46
C TRP A 547 -1.86 -20.65 1.34
N LEU A 548 -2.36 -20.24 0.17
CA LEU A 548 -2.46 -21.10 -1.00
C LEU A 548 -1.16 -21.17 -1.81
N GLY A 549 -0.21 -20.26 -1.55
CA GLY A 549 1.00 -20.13 -2.36
C GLY A 549 0.74 -19.68 -3.81
N ASN A 550 -0.44 -19.11 -4.10
CA ASN A 550 -0.87 -18.74 -5.44
C ASN A 550 -1.75 -17.48 -5.44
N CYS A 551 -1.92 -16.85 -6.59
CA CYS A 551 -2.90 -15.79 -6.78
C CYS A 551 -4.33 -16.35 -6.74
N VAL A 552 -5.25 -15.55 -6.22
CA VAL A 552 -6.69 -15.76 -6.38
C VAL A 552 -7.18 -14.76 -7.43
N GLY A 553 -7.81 -15.29 -8.48
CA GLY A 553 -8.27 -14.53 -9.64
C GLY A 553 -9.50 -15.17 -10.29
N LEU A 554 -9.77 -14.83 -11.55
CA LEU A 554 -11.02 -15.17 -12.23
C LEU A 554 -11.41 -16.66 -12.14
N TYR A 555 -10.48 -17.57 -12.45
CA TYR A 555 -10.81 -18.99 -12.60
C TYR A 555 -10.83 -19.76 -11.29
N ASN A 556 -10.02 -19.37 -10.29
CA ASN A 556 -9.89 -20.12 -9.04
C ASN A 556 -10.63 -19.49 -7.83
N TYR A 557 -11.16 -18.26 -7.95
CA TYR A 557 -11.86 -17.58 -6.85
C TYR A 557 -13.02 -18.39 -6.27
N ARG A 558 -13.81 -19.08 -7.10
CA ARG A 558 -14.94 -19.90 -6.63
C ARG A 558 -14.49 -21.02 -5.68
N TYR A 559 -13.35 -21.65 -5.96
CA TYR A 559 -12.82 -22.74 -5.12
C TYR A 559 -12.27 -22.19 -3.82
N PHE A 560 -11.63 -21.03 -3.85
CA PHE A 560 -11.21 -20.32 -2.64
C PHE A 560 -12.41 -20.00 -1.73
N VAL A 561 -13.53 -19.54 -2.30
CA VAL A 561 -14.72 -19.22 -1.51
C VAL A 561 -15.40 -20.49 -0.96
N VAL A 562 -15.53 -21.56 -1.76
CA VAL A 562 -16.07 -22.83 -1.25
C VAL A 562 -15.17 -23.40 -0.16
N LEU A 563 -13.84 -23.29 -0.30
CA LEU A 563 -12.87 -23.73 0.71
C LEU A 563 -13.11 -23.06 2.07
N ILE A 564 -13.27 -21.74 2.11
CA ILE A 564 -13.47 -21.02 3.38
C ILE A 564 -14.83 -21.34 4.01
N TYR A 565 -15.90 -21.48 3.22
CA TYR A 565 -17.22 -21.90 3.74
C TYR A 565 -17.19 -23.33 4.26
N ALA A 566 -16.68 -24.27 3.48
CA ALA A 566 -16.60 -25.67 3.88
C ALA A 566 -15.74 -25.82 5.15
N SER A 567 -14.61 -25.10 5.24
CA SER A 567 -13.77 -25.07 6.44
C SER A 567 -14.51 -24.50 7.65
N THR A 568 -15.31 -23.45 7.47
CA THR A 568 -16.11 -22.86 8.56
C THR A 568 -17.10 -23.87 9.13
N PHE A 569 -17.88 -24.53 8.27
CA PHE A 569 -18.85 -25.54 8.71
C PHE A 569 -18.17 -26.77 9.33
N PHE A 570 -17.05 -27.22 8.74
CA PHE A 570 -16.29 -28.35 9.27
C PHE A 570 -15.75 -28.06 10.68
N LEU A 571 -15.18 -26.87 10.91
CA LEU A 571 -14.66 -26.48 12.22
C LEU A 571 -15.76 -26.31 13.26
N LEU A 572 -16.93 -25.77 12.88
CA LEU A 572 -18.09 -25.72 13.76
C LEU A 572 -18.55 -27.13 14.20
N GLN A 573 -18.57 -28.09 13.27
CA GLN A 573 -18.89 -29.47 13.59
C GLN A 573 -17.81 -30.12 14.48
N CYS A 574 -16.52 -29.83 14.26
CA CYS A 574 -15.45 -30.30 15.14
C CYS A 574 -15.61 -29.78 16.57
N LEU A 575 -15.94 -28.49 16.74
CA LEU A 575 -16.20 -27.89 18.06
C LEU A 575 -17.41 -28.53 18.74
N TYR A 576 -18.49 -28.77 17.99
CA TYR A 576 -19.68 -29.45 18.51
C TYR A 576 -19.37 -30.87 18.98
N VAL A 577 -18.73 -31.70 18.14
CA VAL A 577 -18.39 -33.09 18.48
C VAL A 577 -17.42 -33.16 19.67
N THR A 578 -16.43 -32.28 19.71
CA THR A 578 -15.48 -32.21 20.84
C THR A 578 -16.17 -31.76 22.13
N GLY A 579 -17.14 -30.83 22.04
CA GLY A 579 -17.97 -30.42 23.17
C GLY A 579 -18.85 -31.57 23.69
N CYS A 580 -19.48 -32.34 22.81
CA CYS A 580 -20.23 -33.54 23.17
C CYS A 580 -19.33 -34.57 23.85
N TYR A 581 -18.11 -34.80 23.35
CA TYR A 581 -17.12 -35.70 23.98
C TYR A 581 -16.82 -35.29 25.43
N PHE A 582 -16.56 -34.00 25.69
CA PHE A 582 -16.36 -33.53 27.06
C PHE A 582 -17.59 -33.71 27.94
N GLY A 583 -18.79 -33.47 27.40
CA GLY A 583 -20.05 -33.68 28.10
C GLY A 583 -20.29 -35.14 28.49
N GLU A 584 -20.08 -36.07 27.55
CA GLU A 584 -20.20 -37.52 27.81
C GLU A 584 -19.19 -37.98 28.86
N LYS A 585 -17.92 -37.54 28.76
CA LYS A 585 -16.89 -37.87 29.77
C LYS A 585 -17.20 -37.30 31.15
N ALA A 586 -17.77 -36.10 31.22
CA ALA A 586 -18.17 -35.49 32.48
C ALA A 586 -19.36 -36.23 33.10
N GLU A 587 -20.33 -36.69 32.29
CA GLU A 587 -21.45 -37.51 32.72
C GLU A 587 -20.99 -38.91 33.20
N ASP A 588 -20.10 -39.56 32.46
CA ASP A 588 -19.51 -40.85 32.86
C ASP A 588 -18.80 -40.77 34.22
N LYS A 589 -18.20 -39.62 34.54
CA LYS A 589 -17.41 -39.42 35.75
C LYS A 589 -18.22 -38.86 36.93
N GLY A 590 -19.14 -37.92 36.67
CA GLY A 590 -19.89 -37.19 37.69
C GLY A 590 -21.38 -37.55 37.78
N GLY A 591 -21.87 -38.47 36.95
CA GLY A 591 -23.29 -38.75 36.79
C GLY A 591 -24.04 -37.67 36.00
N PRO A 592 -25.37 -37.82 35.80
CA PRO A 592 -26.17 -36.90 34.97
C PRO A 592 -26.20 -35.46 35.48
N ASP A 593 -25.96 -35.24 36.78
CA ASP A 593 -25.95 -33.93 37.43
C ASP A 593 -24.51 -33.44 37.75
N TYR A 594 -23.54 -33.78 36.90
CA TYR A 594 -22.14 -33.42 37.10
C TYR A 594 -21.93 -31.89 37.26
N GLY A 595 -21.06 -31.51 38.18
CA GLY A 595 -20.75 -30.11 38.48
C GLY A 595 -19.57 -29.55 37.67
N VAL A 596 -19.34 -28.23 37.79
CA VAL A 596 -18.23 -27.52 37.11
C VAL A 596 -16.85 -28.10 37.47
N LEU A 597 -16.68 -28.60 38.70
CA LEU A 597 -15.42 -29.22 39.14
C LEU A 597 -15.11 -30.50 38.35
N THR A 598 -16.12 -31.33 38.08
CA THR A 598 -15.97 -32.55 37.24
C THR A 598 -15.58 -32.18 35.82
N VAL A 599 -16.15 -31.11 35.25
CA VAL A 599 -15.76 -30.61 33.92
C VAL A 599 -14.29 -30.17 33.91
N ILE A 600 -13.84 -29.40 34.91
CA ILE A 600 -12.44 -28.97 35.00
C ILE A 600 -11.50 -30.17 35.11
N GLU A 601 -11.90 -31.19 35.88
CA GLU A 601 -11.14 -32.42 36.02
C GLU A 601 -11.01 -33.16 34.68
N VAL A 602 -12.11 -33.35 33.95
CA VAL A 602 -12.11 -33.97 32.60
C VAL A 602 -11.22 -33.17 31.64
N LEU A 603 -11.32 -31.84 31.63
CA LEU A 603 -10.47 -31.00 30.79
C LEU A 603 -8.98 -31.14 31.15
N SER A 604 -8.65 -31.34 32.43
CA SER A 604 -7.26 -31.54 32.88
C SER A 604 -6.69 -32.92 32.51
N GLU A 605 -7.55 -33.93 32.37
CA GLU A 605 -7.17 -35.29 31.94
C GLU A 605 -7.05 -35.38 30.40
N GLU A 606 -7.85 -34.62 29.67
CA GLU A 606 -7.97 -34.69 28.20
C GLU A 606 -7.24 -33.55 27.47
N LEU A 607 -6.00 -33.22 27.89
CA LEU A 607 -5.26 -32.04 27.40
C LEU A 607 -5.11 -31.98 25.87
N CYS A 608 -4.92 -33.11 25.19
CA CYS A 608 -4.83 -33.16 23.73
C CYS A 608 -6.13 -32.67 23.05
N MET A 609 -7.29 -33.05 23.59
CA MET A 609 -8.60 -32.60 23.09
C MET A 609 -8.83 -31.13 23.41
N VAL A 610 -8.36 -30.64 24.56
CA VAL A 610 -8.41 -29.21 24.89
C VAL A 610 -7.60 -28.38 23.90
N PHE A 611 -6.37 -28.81 23.57
CA PHE A 611 -5.55 -28.13 22.57
C PHE A 611 -6.20 -28.16 21.18
N PHE A 612 -6.79 -29.29 20.78
CA PHE A 612 -7.54 -29.40 19.53
C PHE A 612 -8.78 -28.48 19.52
N PHE A 613 -9.54 -28.43 20.60
CA PHE A 613 -10.70 -27.54 20.74
C PHE A 613 -10.31 -26.07 20.59
N ILE A 614 -9.25 -25.64 21.29
CA ILE A 614 -8.73 -24.26 21.21
C ILE A 614 -8.23 -23.96 19.78
N TYR A 615 -7.54 -24.91 19.15
CA TYR A 615 -7.08 -24.79 17.77
C TYR A 615 -8.27 -24.59 16.79
N CYS A 616 -9.29 -25.45 16.89
CA CYS A 616 -10.50 -25.33 16.09
C CYS A 616 -11.24 -24.02 16.34
N LEU A 617 -11.30 -23.56 17.59
CA LEU A 617 -11.99 -22.32 17.96
C LEU A 617 -11.31 -21.09 17.34
N PHE A 618 -9.97 -21.02 17.46
CA PHE A 618 -9.18 -19.93 16.89
C PHE A 618 -9.31 -19.89 15.36
N LEU A 619 -9.16 -21.05 14.70
CA LEU A 619 -9.30 -21.12 13.24
C LEU A 619 -10.73 -20.81 12.79
N MET A 620 -11.74 -21.31 13.50
CA MET A 620 -13.16 -21.09 13.17
C MET A 620 -13.45 -19.59 13.10
N PHE A 621 -13.02 -18.82 14.09
CA PHE A 621 -13.22 -17.37 14.10
C PHE A 621 -12.53 -16.70 12.89
N ALA A 622 -11.30 -17.09 12.59
CA ALA A 622 -10.55 -16.53 11.46
C ALA A 622 -11.23 -16.83 10.11
N VAL A 623 -11.64 -18.09 9.87
CA VAL A 623 -12.29 -18.48 8.61
C VAL A 623 -13.72 -17.97 8.49
N LEU A 624 -14.46 -17.88 9.61
CA LEU A 624 -15.81 -17.33 9.63
C LEU A 624 -15.81 -15.85 9.23
N LEU A 625 -14.90 -15.06 9.80
CA LEU A 625 -14.73 -13.66 9.42
C LEU A 625 -14.40 -13.51 7.93
N LEU A 626 -13.54 -14.40 7.41
CA LEU A 626 -13.19 -14.41 5.98
C LEU A 626 -14.39 -14.79 5.11
N SER A 627 -15.18 -15.79 5.50
CA SER A 627 -16.42 -16.19 4.82
C SER A 627 -17.44 -15.06 4.79
N VAL A 628 -17.66 -14.37 5.91
CA VAL A 628 -18.56 -13.20 5.96
C VAL A 628 -18.04 -12.09 5.06
N TYR A 629 -16.74 -11.78 5.12
CA TYR A 629 -16.12 -10.76 4.27
C TYR A 629 -16.30 -11.05 2.78
N HIS A 630 -16.03 -12.29 2.35
CA HIS A 630 -16.18 -12.70 0.96
C HIS A 630 -17.65 -12.78 0.51
N THR A 631 -18.59 -13.02 1.42
CA THR A 631 -20.03 -12.89 1.15
C THR A 631 -20.36 -11.46 0.73
N VAL A 632 -19.93 -10.47 1.53
CA VAL A 632 -20.25 -9.05 1.34
C VAL A 632 -19.69 -8.50 0.03
N ILE A 633 -18.41 -8.75 -0.25
CA ILE A 633 -17.80 -8.23 -1.48
C ILE A 633 -18.36 -8.93 -2.73
N SER A 634 -18.76 -10.20 -2.63
CA SER A 634 -19.35 -10.93 -3.76
C SER A 634 -20.76 -10.43 -4.08
N LEU A 635 -21.55 -10.09 -3.06
CA LEU A 635 -22.84 -9.42 -3.24
C LEU A 635 -22.71 -8.08 -3.95
N GLN A 636 -21.57 -7.39 -3.80
CA GLN A 636 -21.28 -6.08 -4.42
C GLN A 636 -20.45 -6.19 -5.72
N ASN A 637 -20.18 -7.40 -6.20
CA ASN A 637 -19.27 -7.68 -7.32
C ASN A 637 -17.89 -7.03 -7.21
N LEU A 638 -17.35 -6.94 -5.99
CA LEU A 638 -16.01 -6.42 -5.73
C LEU A 638 -15.02 -7.56 -5.55
N THR A 639 -13.80 -7.36 -6.03
CA THR A 639 -12.64 -8.12 -5.56
C THR A 639 -12.12 -7.53 -4.24
N THR A 640 -11.46 -8.32 -3.41
CA THR A 640 -10.76 -7.89 -2.19
C THR A 640 -9.83 -6.71 -2.49
N ASN A 641 -9.08 -6.79 -3.59
CA ASN A 641 -8.17 -5.74 -4.01
C ASN A 641 -8.86 -4.46 -4.50
N GLU A 642 -10.06 -4.53 -5.09
CA GLU A 642 -10.87 -3.35 -5.41
C GLU A 642 -11.48 -2.73 -4.15
N HIS A 643 -11.97 -3.56 -3.23
CA HIS A 643 -12.55 -3.14 -1.96
C HIS A 643 -11.51 -2.47 -1.04
N VAL A 644 -10.38 -3.13 -0.77
CA VAL A 644 -9.30 -2.60 0.08
C VAL A 644 -8.72 -1.30 -0.47
N LYS A 645 -8.62 -1.18 -1.80
CA LYS A 645 -8.13 0.04 -2.45
C LYS A 645 -9.23 1.08 -2.71
N ASN A 646 -10.48 0.79 -2.34
CA ASN A 646 -11.64 1.66 -2.49
C ASN A 646 -11.80 2.23 -3.91
N TYR A 647 -11.80 1.34 -4.92
CA TYR A 647 -11.81 1.72 -6.34
C TYR A 647 -13.05 2.52 -6.75
N TYR A 648 -14.23 2.24 -6.18
CA TYR A 648 -15.52 2.82 -6.57
C TYR A 648 -16.11 3.74 -5.49
N ARG A 649 -15.26 4.51 -4.78
CA ARG A 649 -15.71 5.35 -3.64
C ARG A 649 -16.55 6.58 -4.04
N GLU A 650 -16.38 7.09 -5.27
CA GLU A 650 -17.02 8.31 -5.77
C GLU A 650 -17.97 8.08 -6.95
N GLY A 651 -18.18 6.83 -7.34
CA GLY A 651 -19.01 6.46 -8.49
C GLY A 651 -19.60 5.08 -8.31
N GLN A 652 -20.56 4.74 -9.16
CA GLN A 652 -21.18 3.41 -9.14
C GLN A 652 -20.15 2.34 -9.54
N ASN A 653 -20.26 1.15 -8.95
CA ASN A 653 -19.48 0.01 -9.42
C ASN A 653 -20.08 -0.43 -10.78
N PRO A 654 -19.37 -0.28 -11.92
CA PRO A 654 -19.90 -0.65 -13.24
C PRO A 654 -20.10 -2.17 -13.38
N PHE A 655 -19.61 -2.95 -12.42
CA PHE A 655 -19.73 -4.39 -12.39
C PHE A 655 -20.83 -4.88 -11.43
N ASP A 656 -21.57 -3.99 -10.75
CA ASP A 656 -22.64 -4.40 -9.84
C ASP A 656 -23.98 -4.54 -10.60
N TYR A 657 -24.43 -5.78 -10.76
CA TYR A 657 -25.68 -6.16 -11.45
C TYR A 657 -26.78 -6.59 -10.45
N GLY A 658 -26.59 -6.32 -9.15
CA GLY A 658 -27.45 -6.79 -8.07
C GLY A 658 -27.01 -8.13 -7.47
N GLY A 659 -27.19 -8.29 -6.15
CA GLY A 659 -26.57 -9.36 -5.34
C GLY A 659 -26.71 -10.77 -5.91
N TYR A 660 -27.89 -11.16 -6.39
CA TYR A 660 -28.09 -12.48 -7.00
C TYR A 660 -27.30 -12.66 -8.31
N HIS A 661 -27.35 -11.68 -9.21
CA HIS A 661 -26.64 -11.73 -10.49
C HIS A 661 -25.12 -11.66 -10.29
N ASN A 662 -24.66 -10.89 -9.30
CA ASN A 662 -23.26 -10.82 -8.92
C ASN A 662 -22.74 -12.18 -8.43
N CYS A 663 -23.46 -12.81 -7.49
CA CYS A 663 -23.13 -14.14 -7.01
C CYS A 663 -23.16 -15.18 -8.13
N LYS A 664 -24.17 -15.12 -9.03
CA LYS A 664 -24.26 -16.03 -10.19
C LYS A 664 -23.07 -15.86 -11.15
N GLN A 665 -22.66 -14.62 -11.42
CA GLN A 665 -21.47 -14.34 -12.24
C GLN A 665 -20.19 -14.80 -11.54
N ILE A 666 -20.07 -14.63 -10.23
CA ILE A 666 -18.84 -15.00 -9.51
C ILE A 666 -18.69 -16.52 -9.37
N TYR A 667 -19.77 -17.20 -8.98
CA TYR A 667 -19.70 -18.60 -8.55
C TYR A 667 -20.10 -19.60 -9.65
N CYS A 668 -21.01 -19.23 -10.55
CA CYS A 668 -21.51 -20.15 -11.57
C CYS A 668 -20.86 -19.91 -12.95
N TYR A 669 -20.73 -18.64 -13.35
CA TYR A 669 -20.26 -18.25 -14.68
C TYR A 669 -19.25 -17.10 -14.58
N PRO A 670 -18.00 -17.34 -14.15
CA PRO A 670 -17.01 -16.28 -14.08
C PRO A 670 -16.66 -15.80 -15.49
N GLU A 671 -17.38 -14.77 -15.90
CA GLU A 671 -17.25 -14.10 -17.18
C GLU A 671 -16.23 -12.96 -17.09
N LEU A 672 -15.52 -12.75 -18.19
CA LEU A 672 -14.81 -11.51 -18.44
C LEU A 672 -15.84 -10.45 -18.83
N VAL A 673 -15.81 -9.30 -18.15
CA VAL A 673 -16.61 -8.15 -18.56
C VAL A 673 -15.85 -7.41 -19.66
N LEU A 674 -16.36 -7.51 -20.89
CA LEU A 674 -15.85 -6.81 -22.07
C LEU A 674 -16.62 -5.48 -22.25
N PRO A 675 -15.98 -4.39 -22.71
CA PRO A 675 -16.68 -3.12 -23.01
C PRO A 675 -17.67 -3.28 -24.20
N GLU A 676 -18.77 -2.51 -24.20
CA GLU A 676 -19.84 -2.53 -25.21
C GLU A 676 -19.65 -1.52 -26.37
N GLY A 677 -20.35 -1.74 -27.50
CA GLY A 677 -20.72 -0.70 -28.49
C GLY A 677 -19.63 -0.24 -29.48
N ASP A 678 -19.92 0.86 -30.19
CA ASP A 678 -18.97 1.63 -31.02
C ASP A 678 -17.78 2.18 -30.19
N ASP A 679 -17.82 2.00 -28.87
CA ASP A 679 -16.69 2.17 -27.94
C ASP A 679 -15.71 0.96 -27.97
N LYS A 680 -15.82 0.06 -28.96
CA LYS A 680 -14.62 -0.61 -29.49
C LYS A 680 -13.63 0.51 -29.75
N VAL A 681 -12.50 0.47 -29.07
CA VAL A 681 -11.38 1.35 -29.40
C VAL A 681 -11.17 1.17 -30.90
N GLU A 682 -11.45 2.19 -31.72
CA GLU A 682 -10.82 2.37 -33.03
C GLU A 682 -9.33 2.64 -32.78
N ALA A 683 -8.67 1.65 -32.17
CA ALA A 683 -7.27 1.46 -32.34
C ALA A 683 -7.18 0.75 -33.68
N GLY A 684 -6.24 1.16 -34.53
CA GLY A 684 -5.83 0.36 -35.69
C GLY A 684 -5.24 -1.02 -35.31
N TYR A 685 -5.56 -1.56 -34.12
CA TYR A 685 -5.23 -2.87 -33.61
C TYR A 685 -6.26 -3.27 -32.51
N LEU A 686 -6.55 -4.56 -32.43
CA LEU A 686 -7.57 -5.11 -31.51
C LEU A 686 -7.20 -4.87 -30.03
N PRO A 687 -8.18 -4.55 -29.16
CA PRO A 687 -7.97 -4.24 -27.73
C PRO A 687 -7.43 -5.42 -26.91
N PHE A 688 -7.53 -6.65 -27.46
CA PHE A 688 -6.92 -7.87 -26.93
C PHE A 688 -5.61 -8.26 -27.63
N GLY A 689 -4.98 -7.31 -28.33
CA GLY A 689 -3.76 -7.54 -29.10
C GLY A 689 -4.05 -8.40 -30.33
N SER A 690 -3.65 -7.90 -31.50
CA SER A 690 -3.15 -8.81 -32.53
C SER A 690 -1.92 -9.47 -31.92
N TYR A 691 -2.07 -10.70 -31.45
CA TYR A 691 -0.93 -11.54 -31.10
C TYR A 691 -0.05 -11.60 -32.35
N SER A 692 1.28 -11.65 -32.21
CA SER A 692 2.26 -11.51 -33.31
C SER A 692 2.13 -12.54 -34.45
N ASP A 693 1.08 -13.34 -34.44
CA ASP A 693 0.80 -14.48 -35.32
C ASP A 693 -0.60 -14.31 -35.98
N GLY A 694 -1.26 -13.16 -35.83
CA GLY A 694 -2.44 -12.76 -36.61
C GLY A 694 -3.81 -13.27 -36.14
N GLN A 695 -3.90 -14.05 -35.07
CA GLN A 695 -5.18 -14.51 -34.51
C GLN A 695 -5.58 -13.70 -33.28
N SER A 696 -6.86 -13.37 -33.14
CA SER A 696 -7.42 -12.63 -32.01
C SER A 696 -7.97 -13.55 -30.91
N PHE A 697 -8.14 -13.04 -29.67
CA PHE A 697 -8.70 -13.82 -28.56
C PHE A 697 -10.17 -14.21 -28.77
N ASP A 698 -10.88 -13.52 -29.66
CA ASP A 698 -12.26 -13.83 -30.02
C ASP A 698 -12.35 -14.98 -31.06
N GLU A 699 -11.23 -15.38 -31.66
CA GLU A 699 -11.13 -16.47 -32.66
C GLU A 699 -10.63 -17.81 -32.06
N LEU A 700 -10.31 -17.85 -30.77
CA LEU A 700 -9.87 -19.02 -29.99
C LEU A 700 -10.92 -19.42 -28.94
#